data_AF-A0A535YRM0-F1
#
_entry.id   AF-A0A535YRM0-F1
#
_cell.length_a   1.000
_cell.length_b   1.000
_cell.length_c   1.000
_cell.angle_alpha   90.00
_cell.angle_beta   90.00
_cell.angle_gamma   90.00
#
_symmetry.space_group_name_H-M   'P 1'
#
loop_
_entity.id
_entity.type
_entity.pdbx_description
1 polymer ?
#
loop_
_entity_poly.entity_id
_entity_poly.type
_entity_poly.pdbx_seq_one_letter_code
_entity_poly.pdbx_strand_id
1 'polypeptide(L)'
;MQSRTVKGDTLILKWHEEPPPKRRRRPGGPPDRRLRRALILVLALAIVAVLAALGLRTASQLRSVQADLARASSELTDGVKTLQAGGMTITPAAAARATRDFSDAGMRFARSRDYLRDSRPLQVAALLPPVGDQVHAAEQLSDIGDRLSRTGTLGLEVASVALSQQHPGAATKTAVSERALALLTAVAARIKKVQAELAAVRRDRAAIPSSGLLPQLQSAVHTLDGKLGEVSQTVDTLVRLEPGIAELLGANGPRTYLVLQQDPAELRATGGFIGSVGFLAFDHGRMAPYRAVDIYTIDHGTVRLGDPGYVAPPAPIDSRIHPSSWELRDANWSPDFPATAREAAALYQKETGAPVNGVIAIDPYLMSRLLQLVGPVTVPETGDVLTPQNFFALTLANVNKENGAGRKNFLGYAARPIFERLSSLSSSQWMSLLQTLLNSCQERSLQANFISPQAQSVVDNFACNGQAAAPGSDRLRVIDSNLGGNKDDFWLKRRFDLTIAPATNGSVEHRLTIHYDGSQLVPNARTGLYIDWIRVYLPAGSRVEEVGGAALSAAVENGRPLVAGWMQLNYGQSIDVVVRYRTSGPHAPGRITIDWQKQAGRSADPIAVHLQLPAGTRVLDARVNGRAVGHGGELQSDLAVDRALLFVYGRAS
;
A
#
# COMPACT_ATOMS: atom_id res chain seq x y z
N MET A 1 -101.42 -30.43 -69.49
CA MET A 1 -101.25 -31.88 -69.38
C MET A 1 -101.13 -32.21 -67.90
N GLN A 2 -102.13 -32.91 -67.34
CA GLN A 2 -102.20 -33.53 -65.99
C GLN A 2 -101.98 -32.62 -64.75
N SER A 3 -102.67 -32.72 -63.62
CA SER A 3 -103.91 -33.37 -63.18
C SER A 3 -104.19 -32.83 -61.77
N ARG A 4 -105.48 -32.60 -61.43
CA ARG A 4 -106.21 -32.90 -60.17
C ARG A 4 -105.38 -32.96 -58.86
N THR A 5 -105.78 -32.42 -57.70
CA THR A 5 -107.11 -32.41 -57.05
C THR A 5 -106.99 -31.74 -55.66
N VAL A 6 -107.95 -30.86 -55.28
CA VAL A 6 -108.83 -30.91 -54.06
C VAL A 6 -108.13 -30.86 -52.68
N LYS A 7 -108.49 -30.09 -51.63
CA LYS A 7 -109.70 -29.54 -50.98
C LYS A 7 -109.16 -28.42 -50.05
N GLY A 8 -109.82 -27.28 -49.80
CA GLY A 8 -110.89 -27.15 -48.81
C GLY A 8 -110.39 -26.54 -47.49
N ASP A 9 -110.95 -25.37 -47.15
CA ASP A 9 -111.17 -24.80 -45.80
C ASP A 9 -110.24 -23.71 -45.20
N THR A 10 -110.75 -22.46 -45.33
CA THR A 10 -111.22 -21.59 -44.22
C THR A 10 -110.25 -20.66 -43.46
N LEU A 11 -110.38 -19.35 -43.81
CA LEU A 11 -110.39 -18.10 -43.01
C LEU A 11 -109.26 -17.80 -42.00
N ILE A 12 -108.49 -16.73 -42.24
CA ILE A 12 -108.35 -15.55 -41.33
C ILE A 12 -108.12 -14.27 -42.16
N LEU A 13 -108.99 -13.27 -41.97
CA LEU A 13 -108.88 -11.89 -42.47
C LEU A 13 -107.74 -11.12 -41.78
N LYS A 14 -106.89 -10.43 -42.55
CA LYS A 14 -106.15 -9.25 -42.07
C LYS A 14 -106.12 -8.17 -43.15
N TRP A 15 -106.74 -7.04 -42.82
CA TRP A 15 -106.80 -5.81 -43.62
C TRP A 15 -105.40 -5.21 -43.80
N HIS A 16 -105.12 -4.78 -45.03
CA HIS A 16 -103.93 -4.03 -45.42
C HIS A 16 -104.20 -2.53 -45.27
N GLU A 17 -103.41 -1.87 -44.43
CA GLU A 17 -103.28 -0.41 -44.40
C GLU A 17 -102.25 0.02 -45.45
N GLU A 18 -102.66 0.96 -46.31
CA GLU A 18 -101.80 1.60 -47.31
C GLU A 18 -100.76 2.54 -46.65
N PRO A 19 -99.54 2.61 -47.20
CA PRO A 19 -98.44 3.37 -46.61
C PRO A 19 -98.56 4.89 -46.87
N PRO A 20 -98.14 5.74 -45.93
CA PRO A 20 -98.23 7.20 -46.06
C PRO A 20 -97.18 7.76 -47.04
N PRO A 21 -97.39 8.98 -47.58
CA PRO A 21 -96.59 9.55 -48.64
C PRO A 21 -95.15 9.91 -48.22
N LYS A 22 -94.20 9.65 -49.12
CA LYS A 22 -92.75 9.90 -48.99
C LYS A 22 -92.45 11.40 -48.84
N ARG A 23 -91.94 11.82 -47.67
CA ARG A 23 -91.32 13.13 -47.46
C ARG A 23 -89.99 13.23 -48.24
N ARG A 24 -89.87 14.24 -49.11
CA ARG A 24 -88.60 14.65 -49.73
C ARG A 24 -87.59 15.05 -48.64
N ARG A 25 -86.48 14.32 -48.52
CA ARG A 25 -85.33 14.70 -47.69
C ARG A 25 -84.62 15.88 -48.35
N ARG A 26 -84.50 16.99 -47.63
CA ARG A 26 -83.59 18.11 -47.99
C ARG A 26 -82.13 17.59 -47.96
N PRO A 27 -81.23 18.09 -48.82
CA PRO A 27 -79.80 17.84 -48.69
C PRO A 27 -79.34 18.37 -47.32
N GLY A 28 -78.66 17.54 -46.52
CA GLY A 28 -78.07 17.99 -45.27
C GLY A 28 -77.10 19.14 -45.54
N GLY A 29 -77.28 20.27 -44.86
CA GLY A 29 -76.32 21.36 -44.87
C GLY A 29 -74.93 20.89 -44.39
N PRO A 30 -73.86 21.66 -44.68
CA PRO A 30 -72.51 21.28 -44.29
C PRO A 30 -72.46 20.98 -42.77
N PRO A 31 -71.65 20.00 -42.32
CA PRO A 31 -71.58 19.64 -40.91
C PRO A 31 -71.30 20.89 -40.08
N ASP A 32 -72.14 21.10 -39.06
CA ASP A 32 -72.13 22.29 -38.21
C ASP A 32 -70.71 22.54 -37.68
N ARG A 33 -70.12 23.67 -38.06
CA ARG A 33 -68.73 24.04 -37.69
C ARG A 33 -68.52 24.00 -36.17
N ARG A 34 -69.60 24.16 -35.38
CA ARG A 34 -69.59 24.06 -33.92
C ARG A 34 -69.39 22.63 -33.43
N LEU A 35 -70.03 21.64 -34.06
CA LEU A 35 -69.90 20.22 -33.74
C LEU A 35 -68.50 19.70 -34.10
N ARG A 36 -67.94 20.11 -35.24
CA ARG A 36 -66.57 19.75 -35.63
C ARG A 36 -65.52 20.35 -34.70
N ARG A 37 -65.71 21.60 -34.26
CA ARG A 37 -64.84 22.25 -33.26
C ARG A 37 -64.95 21.61 -31.89
N ALA A 38 -66.16 21.26 -31.43
CA ALA A 38 -66.37 20.55 -30.18
C ALA A 38 -65.73 19.16 -30.19
N LEU A 39 -65.86 18.42 -31.30
CA LEU A 39 -65.24 17.10 -31.44
C LEU A 39 -63.70 17.17 -31.44
N ILE A 40 -63.12 18.18 -32.12
CA ILE A 40 -61.69 18.45 -32.10
C ILE A 40 -61.22 18.82 -30.68
N LEU A 41 -62.00 19.62 -29.95
CA LEU A 41 -61.67 20.04 -28.58
C LEU A 41 -61.73 18.86 -27.59
N VAL A 42 -62.75 18.00 -27.72
CA VAL A 42 -62.88 16.77 -26.91
C VAL A 42 -61.76 15.78 -27.22
N LEU A 43 -61.40 15.60 -28.50
CA LEU A 43 -60.29 14.75 -28.90
C LEU A 43 -58.95 15.31 -28.39
N ALA A 44 -58.74 16.62 -28.46
CA ALA A 44 -57.57 17.28 -27.91
C ALA A 44 -57.48 17.12 -26.38
N LEU A 45 -58.59 17.29 -25.65
CA LEU A 45 -58.66 17.08 -24.20
C LEU A 45 -58.42 15.62 -23.82
N ALA A 46 -58.95 14.66 -24.60
CA ALA A 46 -58.71 13.24 -24.39
C ALA A 46 -57.24 12.85 -24.62
N ILE A 47 -56.59 13.41 -25.65
CA ILE A 47 -55.16 13.23 -25.90
C ILE A 47 -54.35 13.83 -24.75
N VAL A 48 -54.68 15.03 -24.28
CA VAL A 48 -54.02 15.67 -23.12
C VAL A 48 -54.20 14.83 -21.85
N ALA A 49 -55.39 14.29 -21.59
CA ALA A 49 -55.64 13.43 -20.43
C ALA A 49 -54.86 12.10 -20.50
N VAL A 50 -54.75 11.48 -21.67
CA VAL A 50 -53.93 10.28 -21.89
C VAL A 50 -52.44 10.60 -21.73
N LEU A 51 -51.96 11.73 -22.26
CA LEU A 51 -50.58 12.19 -22.08
C LEU A 51 -50.28 12.55 -20.62
N ALA A 52 -51.24 13.13 -19.89
CA ALA A 52 -51.11 13.44 -18.47
C ALA A 52 -51.11 12.16 -17.60
N ALA A 53 -51.97 11.18 -17.90
CA ALA A 53 -51.97 9.89 -17.22
C ALA A 53 -50.70 9.08 -17.53
N LEU A 54 -50.24 9.10 -18.79
CA LEU A 54 -48.97 8.51 -19.21
C LEU A 54 -47.81 9.20 -18.49
N GLY A 55 -47.81 10.53 -18.44
CA GLY A 55 -46.82 11.34 -17.73
C GLY A 55 -46.79 11.09 -16.23
N LEU A 56 -47.94 11.01 -15.56
CA LEU A 56 -48.05 10.65 -14.14
C LEU A 56 -47.56 9.23 -13.86
N ARG A 57 -47.88 8.27 -14.74
CA ARG A 57 -47.38 6.90 -14.66
C ARG A 57 -45.87 6.81 -14.88
N THR A 58 -45.34 7.51 -15.88
CA THR A 58 -43.90 7.58 -16.12
C THR A 58 -43.19 8.29 -14.97
N ALA A 59 -43.76 9.35 -14.39
CA ALA A 59 -43.19 10.05 -13.24
C ALA A 59 -43.18 9.20 -11.96
N SER A 60 -44.25 8.46 -11.65
CA SER A 60 -44.28 7.56 -10.50
C SER A 60 -43.32 6.39 -10.67
N GLN A 61 -43.21 5.86 -11.88
CA GLN A 61 -42.24 4.80 -12.20
C GLN A 61 -40.79 5.30 -12.18
N LEU A 62 -40.51 6.51 -12.66
CA LEU A 62 -39.18 7.14 -12.51
C LEU A 62 -38.81 7.34 -11.04
N ARG A 63 -39.77 7.70 -10.17
CA ARG A 63 -39.53 7.74 -8.71
C ARG A 63 -39.22 6.36 -8.15
N SER A 64 -39.88 5.30 -8.63
CA SER A 64 -39.54 3.93 -8.22
C SER A 64 -38.16 3.50 -8.70
N VAL A 65 -37.76 3.86 -9.93
CA VAL A 65 -36.40 3.63 -10.46
C VAL A 65 -35.39 4.37 -9.60
N GLN A 66 -35.62 5.64 -9.29
CA GLN A 66 -34.73 6.42 -8.42
C GLN A 66 -34.60 5.77 -7.03
N ALA A 67 -35.70 5.30 -6.44
CA ALA A 67 -35.70 4.63 -5.15
C ALA A 67 -35.02 3.24 -5.19
N ASP A 68 -35.17 2.51 -6.29
CA ASP A 68 -34.51 1.22 -6.50
C ASP A 68 -33.00 1.41 -6.72
N LEU A 69 -32.59 2.39 -7.52
CA LEU A 69 -31.17 2.74 -7.72
C LEU A 69 -30.50 3.23 -6.43
N ALA A 70 -31.18 4.07 -5.64
CA ALA A 70 -30.65 4.52 -4.35
C ALA A 70 -30.45 3.33 -3.38
N ARG A 71 -31.42 2.40 -3.32
CA ARG A 71 -31.31 1.18 -2.52
C ARG A 71 -30.21 0.26 -3.04
N ALA A 72 -30.17 0.01 -4.34
CA ALA A 72 -29.15 -0.82 -4.97
C ALA A 72 -27.74 -0.28 -4.71
N SER A 73 -27.55 1.04 -4.80
CA SER A 73 -26.28 1.70 -4.48
C SER A 73 -25.90 1.54 -3.00
N SER A 74 -26.87 1.56 -2.08
CA SER A 74 -26.64 1.32 -0.66
C SER A 74 -26.24 -0.13 -0.42
N GLU A 75 -27.03 -1.08 -0.92
CA GLU A 75 -26.78 -2.53 -0.82
C GLU A 75 -25.40 -2.89 -1.41
N LEU A 76 -25.07 -2.38 -2.59
CA LEU A 76 -23.74 -2.55 -3.21
C LEU A 76 -22.62 -2.01 -2.29
N THR A 77 -22.82 -0.82 -1.73
CA THR A 77 -21.84 -0.19 -0.84
C THR A 77 -21.69 -0.95 0.48
N ASP A 78 -22.77 -1.48 1.02
CA ASP A 78 -22.76 -2.25 2.27
C ASP A 78 -22.12 -3.64 2.08
N GLY A 79 -22.33 -4.26 0.92
CA GLY A 79 -21.58 -5.45 0.50
C GLY A 79 -20.08 -5.19 0.40
N VAL A 80 -19.67 -4.08 -0.24
CA VAL A 80 -18.25 -3.67 -0.31
C VAL A 80 -17.68 -3.40 1.08
N LYS A 81 -18.37 -2.65 1.94
CA LYS A 81 -17.93 -2.38 3.31
C LYS A 81 -17.76 -3.66 4.12
N THR A 82 -18.69 -4.60 3.99
CA THR A 82 -18.62 -5.89 4.69
C THR A 82 -17.40 -6.68 4.23
N LEU A 83 -17.12 -6.69 2.92
CA LEU A 83 -15.92 -7.32 2.37
C LEU A 83 -14.63 -6.62 2.84
N GLN A 84 -14.59 -5.29 2.82
CA GLN A 84 -13.44 -4.49 3.26
C GLN A 84 -13.15 -4.67 4.75
N ALA A 85 -14.18 -4.62 5.60
CA ALA A 85 -14.04 -4.80 7.05
C ALA A 85 -13.67 -6.24 7.42
N GLY A 86 -14.19 -7.23 6.69
CA GLY A 86 -13.91 -8.64 6.93
C GLY A 86 -12.54 -9.07 6.40
N GLY A 87 -12.14 -8.61 5.21
CA GLY A 87 -10.89 -8.99 4.54
C GLY A 87 -10.72 -10.52 4.47
N MET A 88 -9.51 -11.00 4.79
CA MET A 88 -9.22 -12.45 4.92
C MET A 88 -9.85 -13.10 6.17
N THR A 89 -10.44 -12.30 7.06
CA THR A 89 -11.04 -12.76 8.33
C THR A 89 -12.57 -12.67 8.33
N ILE A 90 -13.18 -12.46 7.16
CA ILE A 90 -14.63 -12.34 7.03
C ILE A 90 -15.32 -13.60 7.56
N THR A 91 -16.34 -13.45 8.41
CA THR A 91 -17.04 -14.62 8.96
C THR A 91 -17.99 -15.22 7.92
N PRO A 92 -18.38 -16.51 8.03
CA PRO A 92 -19.39 -17.10 7.15
C PRO A 92 -20.71 -16.31 7.13
N ALA A 93 -21.13 -15.77 8.28
CA ALA A 93 -22.33 -14.94 8.40
C ALA A 93 -22.18 -13.59 7.68
N ALA A 94 -21.02 -12.94 7.79
CA ALA A 94 -20.71 -11.70 7.09
C ALA A 94 -20.60 -11.92 5.58
N ALA A 95 -19.94 -13.00 5.15
CA ALA A 95 -19.85 -13.39 3.73
C ALA A 95 -21.26 -13.66 3.15
N ALA A 96 -22.10 -14.41 3.86
CA ALA A 96 -23.48 -14.65 3.43
C ALA A 96 -24.33 -13.37 3.36
N ARG A 97 -24.10 -12.40 4.26
CA ARG A 97 -24.73 -11.08 4.20
C ARG A 97 -24.27 -10.31 2.97
N ALA A 98 -22.97 -10.18 2.75
CA ALA A 98 -22.43 -9.50 1.58
C ALA A 98 -22.89 -10.13 0.27
N THR A 99 -22.99 -11.47 0.19
CA THR A 99 -23.54 -12.16 -0.99
C THR A 99 -24.98 -11.73 -1.28
N ARG A 100 -25.82 -11.64 -0.24
CA ARG A 100 -27.20 -11.16 -0.39
C ARG A 100 -27.23 -9.70 -0.83
N ASP A 101 -26.45 -8.84 -0.19
CA ASP A 101 -26.39 -7.41 -0.52
C ASP A 101 -25.98 -7.19 -2.00
N PHE A 102 -24.96 -7.90 -2.49
CA PHE A 102 -24.59 -7.84 -3.92
C PHE A 102 -25.66 -8.40 -4.84
N SER A 103 -26.28 -9.53 -4.48
CA SER A 103 -27.35 -10.15 -5.29
C SER A 103 -28.57 -9.23 -5.40
N ASP A 104 -29.03 -8.66 -4.29
CA ASP A 104 -30.18 -7.75 -4.23
C ASP A 104 -29.90 -6.46 -5.02
N ALA A 105 -28.70 -5.89 -4.85
CA ALA A 105 -28.26 -4.75 -5.63
C ALA A 105 -28.27 -5.05 -7.13
N GLY A 106 -27.70 -6.18 -7.54
CA GLY A 106 -27.68 -6.62 -8.94
C GLY A 106 -29.08 -6.75 -9.55
N MET A 107 -30.01 -7.39 -8.82
CA MET A 107 -31.40 -7.51 -9.26
C MET A 107 -32.10 -6.16 -9.41
N ARG A 108 -31.87 -5.21 -8.49
CA ARG A 108 -32.46 -3.85 -8.56
C ARG A 108 -31.87 -3.02 -9.68
N PHE A 109 -30.55 -3.10 -9.90
CA PHE A 109 -29.88 -2.46 -11.02
C PHE A 109 -30.38 -3.01 -12.37
N ALA A 110 -30.44 -4.33 -12.51
CA ALA A 110 -30.99 -4.97 -13.70
C ALA A 110 -32.44 -4.55 -13.97
N ARG A 111 -33.31 -4.57 -12.95
CA ARG A 111 -34.70 -4.10 -13.09
C ARG A 111 -34.79 -2.63 -13.51
N SER A 112 -33.98 -1.77 -12.91
CA SER A 112 -33.95 -0.33 -13.22
C SER A 112 -33.51 -0.10 -14.66
N ARG A 113 -32.46 -0.80 -15.11
CA ARG A 113 -32.01 -0.81 -16.50
C ARG A 113 -33.11 -1.27 -17.46
N ASP A 114 -33.70 -2.43 -17.18
CA ASP A 114 -34.70 -3.03 -18.08
C ASP A 114 -35.92 -2.09 -18.21
N TYR A 115 -36.33 -1.42 -17.12
CA TYR A 115 -37.36 -0.39 -17.20
C TYR A 115 -36.94 0.83 -18.04
N LEU A 116 -35.73 1.35 -17.84
CA LEU A 116 -35.21 2.49 -18.61
C LEU A 116 -35.12 2.16 -20.10
N ARG A 117 -34.73 0.92 -20.44
CA ARG A 117 -34.66 0.41 -21.81
C ARG A 117 -36.04 0.16 -22.40
N ASP A 118 -36.96 -0.51 -21.72
CA ASP A 118 -38.19 -1.02 -22.33
C ASP A 118 -39.36 -0.02 -22.28
N SER A 119 -39.24 1.06 -21.50
CA SER A 119 -40.28 2.07 -21.37
C SER A 119 -40.40 2.93 -22.62
N ARG A 120 -41.38 2.61 -23.48
CA ARG A 120 -41.68 3.38 -24.71
C ARG A 120 -41.81 4.90 -24.47
N PRO A 121 -42.50 5.40 -23.42
CA PRO A 121 -42.56 6.83 -23.16
C PRO A 121 -41.18 7.46 -22.90
N LEU A 122 -40.28 6.75 -22.22
CA LEU A 122 -38.91 7.22 -21.97
C LEU A 122 -38.05 7.16 -23.22
N GLN A 123 -38.16 6.11 -24.04
CA GLN A 123 -37.46 6.03 -25.33
C GLN A 123 -37.84 7.20 -26.24
N VAL A 124 -39.14 7.55 -26.30
CA VAL A 124 -39.60 8.70 -27.09
C VAL A 124 -39.09 10.02 -26.49
N ALA A 125 -39.11 10.18 -25.17
CA ALA A 125 -38.58 11.37 -24.51
C ALA A 125 -37.06 11.52 -24.70
N ALA A 126 -36.32 10.41 -24.78
CA ALA A 126 -34.87 10.38 -24.99
C ALA A 126 -34.44 10.88 -26.38
N LEU A 127 -35.37 11.01 -27.35
CA LEU A 127 -35.09 11.63 -28.65
C LEU A 127 -34.82 13.14 -28.57
N LEU A 128 -35.19 13.78 -27.45
CA LEU A 128 -35.02 15.21 -27.24
C LEU A 128 -33.77 15.50 -26.38
N PRO A 129 -32.76 16.22 -26.89
CA PRO A 129 -31.73 16.83 -26.05
C PRO A 129 -32.38 17.89 -25.13
N PRO A 130 -32.10 17.93 -23.81
CA PRO A 130 -31.06 17.19 -23.06
C PRO A 130 -31.55 15.93 -22.32
N VAL A 131 -32.80 15.48 -22.54
CA VAL A 131 -33.39 14.34 -21.82
C VAL A 131 -32.72 13.02 -22.19
N GLY A 132 -32.32 12.87 -23.46
CA GLY A 132 -31.60 11.71 -23.96
C GLY A 132 -30.35 11.38 -23.13
N ASP A 133 -29.52 12.38 -22.84
CA ASP A 133 -28.28 12.21 -22.08
C ASP A 133 -28.54 11.71 -20.65
N GLN A 134 -29.65 12.13 -20.03
CA GLN A 134 -30.02 11.70 -18.67
C GLN A 134 -30.46 10.24 -18.64
N VAL A 135 -31.28 9.82 -19.62
CA VAL A 135 -31.78 8.45 -19.71
C VAL A 135 -30.65 7.49 -20.02
N HIS A 136 -29.79 7.82 -20.98
CA HIS A 136 -28.61 7.00 -21.32
C HIS A 136 -27.63 6.91 -20.14
N ALA A 137 -27.36 8.01 -19.43
CA ALA A 137 -26.51 7.99 -18.25
C ALA A 137 -27.10 7.11 -17.13
N ALA A 138 -28.41 7.20 -16.87
CA ALA A 138 -29.08 6.35 -15.89
C ALA A 138 -29.05 4.87 -16.27
N GLU A 139 -29.21 4.55 -17.56
CA GLU A 139 -29.11 3.19 -18.07
C GLU A 139 -27.69 2.63 -17.89
N GLN A 140 -26.67 3.39 -18.33
CA GLN A 140 -25.26 3.00 -18.20
C GLN A 140 -24.84 2.84 -16.73
N LEU A 141 -25.28 3.73 -15.84
CA LEU A 141 -25.05 3.59 -14.39
C LEU A 141 -25.71 2.33 -13.82
N SER A 142 -26.89 1.96 -14.33
CA SER A 142 -27.57 0.74 -13.93
C SER A 142 -26.83 -0.51 -14.41
N ASP A 143 -26.33 -0.51 -15.65
CA ASP A 143 -25.50 -1.59 -16.18
C ASP A 143 -24.17 -1.75 -15.41
N ILE A 144 -23.52 -0.62 -15.09
CA ILE A 144 -22.32 -0.61 -14.24
C ILE A 144 -22.63 -1.18 -12.85
N GLY A 145 -23.75 -0.77 -12.25
CA GLY A 145 -24.19 -1.27 -10.95
C GLY A 145 -24.41 -2.78 -10.95
N ASP A 146 -25.10 -3.33 -11.96
CA ASP A 146 -25.27 -4.78 -12.14
C ASP A 146 -23.93 -5.50 -12.32
N ARG A 147 -23.03 -4.97 -13.16
CA ARG A 147 -21.69 -5.53 -13.34
C ARG A 147 -20.87 -5.51 -12.04
N LEU A 148 -20.90 -4.41 -11.30
CA LEU A 148 -20.20 -4.28 -10.01
C LEU A 148 -20.76 -5.24 -8.96
N SER A 149 -22.08 -5.45 -8.91
CA SER A 149 -22.71 -6.46 -8.06
C SER A 149 -22.21 -7.87 -8.36
N ARG A 150 -22.16 -8.27 -9.63
CA ARG A 150 -21.55 -9.55 -10.05
C ARG A 150 -20.05 -9.62 -9.77
N THR A 151 -19.34 -8.49 -9.84
CA THR A 151 -17.92 -8.43 -9.50
C THR A 151 -17.71 -8.60 -8.00
N GLY A 152 -18.59 -8.04 -7.18
CA GLY A 152 -18.61 -8.21 -5.72
C GLY A 152 -18.80 -9.67 -5.31
N THR A 153 -19.66 -10.42 -5.99
CA THR A 153 -19.82 -11.87 -5.73
C THR A 153 -18.57 -12.67 -6.11
N LEU A 154 -17.89 -12.34 -7.21
CA LEU A 154 -16.57 -12.93 -7.54
C LEU A 154 -15.52 -12.61 -6.46
N GLY A 155 -15.54 -11.40 -5.89
CA GLY A 155 -14.69 -11.03 -4.75
C GLY A 155 -14.98 -11.87 -3.49
N LEU A 156 -16.24 -12.25 -3.26
CA LEU A 156 -16.61 -13.15 -2.16
C LEU A 156 -16.19 -14.59 -2.40
N GLU A 157 -16.10 -15.06 -3.65
CA GLU A 157 -15.51 -16.37 -3.95
C GLU A 157 -14.02 -16.43 -3.58
N VAL A 158 -13.28 -15.34 -3.76
CA VAL A 158 -11.88 -15.21 -3.29
C VAL A 158 -11.83 -15.32 -1.77
N ALA A 159 -12.73 -14.63 -1.08
CA ALA A 159 -12.81 -14.67 0.38
C ALA A 159 -13.29 -16.02 0.93
N SER A 160 -14.19 -16.72 0.24
CA SER A 160 -14.68 -18.04 0.66
C SER A 160 -13.62 -19.13 0.54
N VAL A 161 -12.73 -19.04 -0.47
CA VAL A 161 -11.53 -19.88 -0.54
C VAL A 161 -10.66 -19.64 0.69
N ALA A 162 -10.42 -18.39 1.09
CA ALA A 162 -9.67 -18.08 2.31
C ALA A 162 -10.35 -18.68 3.56
N LEU A 163 -11.67 -18.56 3.67
CA LEU A 163 -12.48 -19.15 4.76
C LEU A 163 -12.38 -20.67 4.84
N SER A 164 -12.40 -21.36 3.70
CA SER A 164 -12.29 -22.82 3.65
C SER A 164 -10.94 -23.32 4.20
N GLN A 165 -9.91 -22.49 4.11
CA GLN A 165 -8.58 -22.76 4.68
C GLN A 165 -8.50 -22.42 6.18
N GLN A 166 -9.55 -21.84 6.79
CA GLN A 166 -9.61 -21.51 8.23
C GLN A 166 -10.20 -22.62 9.09
N HIS A 167 -10.75 -23.70 8.51
CA HIS A 167 -11.46 -24.72 9.27
C HIS A 167 -10.55 -25.39 10.33
N PRO A 168 -10.84 -25.19 11.63
CA PRO A 168 -10.08 -25.75 12.73
C PRO A 168 -10.60 -27.16 13.04
N GLY A 169 -10.34 -28.11 12.14
CA GLY A 169 -10.75 -29.51 12.30
C GLY A 169 -9.58 -30.49 12.37
N ALA A 170 -8.42 -30.08 11.85
CA ALA A 170 -7.15 -30.75 12.09
C ALA A 170 -6.21 -29.69 12.63
N ALA A 171 -5.44 -30.01 13.67
CA ALA A 171 -4.17 -29.34 13.91
C ALA A 171 -3.34 -29.48 12.63
N THR A 172 -3.50 -28.54 11.70
CA THR A 172 -2.84 -28.61 10.42
C THR A 172 -1.39 -28.29 10.72
N LYS A 173 -0.56 -29.34 10.76
CA LYS A 173 0.91 -29.25 10.83
C LYS A 173 1.52 -28.48 9.64
N THR A 174 0.68 -27.89 8.79
CA THR A 174 1.00 -27.20 7.55
C THR A 174 1.38 -25.75 7.86
N ALA A 175 2.59 -25.36 7.44
CA ALA A 175 3.13 -24.05 7.76
C ALA A 175 2.27 -22.91 7.17
N VAL A 176 2.32 -21.73 7.78
CA VAL A 176 1.69 -20.49 7.26
C VAL A 176 2.04 -20.25 5.79
N SER A 177 3.30 -20.47 5.40
CA SER A 177 3.79 -20.27 4.05
C SER A 177 3.15 -21.21 3.02
N GLU A 178 2.90 -22.47 3.39
CA GLU A 178 2.20 -23.43 2.52
C GLU A 178 0.75 -23.02 2.31
N ARG A 179 0.07 -22.64 3.41
CA ARG A 179 -1.32 -22.16 3.35
C ARG A 179 -1.43 -20.86 2.55
N ALA A 180 -0.47 -19.95 2.70
CA ALA A 180 -0.42 -18.71 1.94
C ALA A 180 -0.22 -18.99 0.44
N LEU A 181 0.71 -19.87 0.07
CA LEU A 181 0.92 -20.23 -1.34
C LEU A 181 -0.30 -20.94 -1.94
N ALA A 182 -0.92 -21.86 -1.20
CA ALA A 182 -2.15 -22.54 -1.63
C ALA A 182 -3.29 -21.53 -1.85
N LEU A 183 -3.44 -20.56 -0.94
CA LEU A 183 -4.40 -19.48 -1.09
C LEU A 183 -4.13 -18.63 -2.33
N LEU A 184 -2.88 -18.15 -2.51
CA LEU A 184 -2.48 -17.35 -3.67
C LEU A 184 -2.80 -18.08 -4.98
N THR A 185 -2.41 -19.36 -5.07
CA THR A 185 -2.67 -20.22 -6.23
C THR A 185 -4.17 -20.35 -6.51
N ALA A 186 -4.97 -20.57 -5.46
CA ALA A 186 -6.41 -20.77 -5.59
C ALA A 186 -7.17 -19.47 -5.97
N VAL A 187 -6.64 -18.30 -5.64
CA VAL A 187 -7.29 -17.01 -5.90
C VAL A 187 -6.74 -16.29 -7.14
N ALA A 188 -5.54 -16.64 -7.63
CA ALA A 188 -4.86 -15.95 -8.74
C ALA A 188 -5.74 -15.77 -10.00
N ALA A 189 -6.42 -16.84 -10.45
CA ALA A 189 -7.32 -16.75 -11.60
C ALA A 189 -8.57 -15.90 -11.32
N ARG A 190 -9.11 -15.97 -10.10
CA ARG A 190 -10.31 -15.23 -9.69
C ARG A 190 -10.03 -13.74 -9.57
N ILE A 191 -8.90 -13.35 -8.97
CA ILE A 191 -8.53 -11.93 -8.85
C ILE A 191 -8.24 -11.30 -10.22
N LYS A 192 -7.66 -12.05 -11.16
CA LYS A 192 -7.51 -11.60 -12.57
C LYS A 192 -8.86 -11.40 -13.26
N LYS A 193 -9.85 -12.26 -12.98
CA LYS A 193 -11.21 -12.07 -13.49
C LYS A 193 -11.86 -10.81 -12.90
N VAL A 194 -11.74 -10.58 -11.59
CA VAL A 194 -12.20 -9.35 -10.93
C VAL A 194 -11.55 -8.11 -11.55
N GLN A 195 -10.23 -8.15 -11.80
CA GLN A 195 -9.51 -7.06 -12.47
C GLN A 195 -10.07 -6.77 -13.87
N ALA A 196 -10.34 -7.81 -14.67
CA ALA A 196 -10.89 -7.66 -16.01
C ALA A 196 -12.30 -7.04 -15.99
N GLU A 197 -13.15 -7.43 -15.03
CA GLU A 197 -14.48 -6.84 -14.85
C GLU A 197 -14.38 -5.37 -14.42
N LEU A 198 -13.50 -5.02 -13.48
CA LEU A 198 -13.28 -3.62 -13.07
C LEU A 198 -12.73 -2.77 -14.23
N ALA A 199 -11.87 -3.33 -15.08
CA ALA A 199 -11.41 -2.67 -16.29
C ALA A 199 -12.56 -2.44 -17.30
N ALA A 200 -13.52 -3.36 -17.40
CA ALA A 200 -14.74 -3.16 -18.17
C ALA A 200 -15.61 -2.04 -17.57
N VAL A 201 -15.83 -2.04 -16.25
CA VAL A 201 -16.54 -0.96 -15.55
C VAL A 201 -15.90 0.40 -15.82
N ARG A 202 -14.56 0.51 -15.78
CA ARG A 202 -13.83 1.76 -16.10
C ARG A 202 -14.11 2.25 -17.52
N ARG A 203 -14.19 1.34 -18.51
CA ARG A 203 -14.56 1.69 -19.89
C ARG A 203 -16.01 2.14 -20.01
N ASP A 204 -16.93 1.40 -19.39
CA ASP A 204 -18.36 1.73 -19.38
C ASP A 204 -18.60 3.10 -18.72
N ARG A 205 -17.90 3.38 -17.63
CA ARG A 205 -17.92 4.68 -16.94
C ARG A 205 -17.42 5.82 -17.84
N ALA A 206 -16.36 5.62 -18.61
CA ALA A 206 -15.81 6.66 -19.49
C ALA A 206 -16.78 7.13 -20.58
N ALA A 207 -17.79 6.32 -20.92
CA ALA A 207 -18.84 6.68 -21.87
C ALA A 207 -19.92 7.61 -21.27
N ILE A 208 -19.97 7.78 -19.95
CA ILE A 208 -20.92 8.66 -19.27
C ILE A 208 -20.35 10.10 -19.19
N PRO A 209 -21.07 11.13 -19.66
CA PRO A 209 -20.63 12.52 -19.54
C PRO A 209 -20.38 12.96 -18.08
N SER A 210 -19.33 13.73 -17.84
CA SER A 210 -19.00 14.26 -16.50
C SER A 210 -19.76 15.53 -16.14
N SER A 211 -20.45 16.16 -17.09
CA SER A 211 -21.17 17.42 -16.94
C SER A 211 -22.47 17.40 -17.75
N GLY A 212 -23.41 18.29 -17.41
CA GLY A 212 -24.72 18.35 -18.09
C GLY A 212 -25.72 17.29 -17.60
N LEU A 213 -25.37 16.51 -16.58
CA LEU A 213 -26.27 15.59 -15.91
C LEU A 213 -27.05 16.27 -14.79
N LEU A 214 -28.23 15.73 -14.48
CA LEU A 214 -28.99 16.12 -13.29
C LEU A 214 -28.15 15.87 -12.02
N PRO A 215 -28.28 16.71 -10.96
CA PRO A 215 -27.43 16.62 -9.77
C PRO A 215 -27.36 15.23 -9.12
N GLN A 216 -28.44 14.47 -9.20
CA GLN A 216 -28.51 13.11 -8.65
C GLN A 216 -27.63 12.12 -9.43
N LEU A 217 -27.65 12.20 -10.77
CA LEU A 217 -26.82 11.37 -11.63
C LEU A 217 -25.35 11.79 -11.54
N GLN A 218 -25.09 13.11 -11.48
CA GLN A 218 -23.74 13.63 -11.27
C GLN A 218 -23.14 13.16 -9.94
N SER A 219 -23.92 13.18 -8.85
CA SER A 219 -23.50 12.66 -7.55
C SER A 219 -23.23 11.16 -7.57
N ALA A 220 -24.06 10.37 -8.27
CA ALA A 220 -23.85 8.94 -8.45
C ALA A 220 -22.56 8.64 -9.23
N VAL A 221 -22.30 9.41 -10.31
CA VAL A 221 -21.06 9.35 -11.08
C VAL A 221 -19.83 9.64 -10.21
N HIS A 222 -19.85 10.72 -9.43
CA HIS A 222 -18.74 11.06 -8.53
C HIS A 222 -18.50 10.00 -7.44
N THR A 223 -19.58 9.43 -6.90
CA THR A 223 -19.49 8.35 -5.90
C THR A 223 -18.88 7.08 -6.51
N LEU A 224 -19.29 6.74 -7.73
CA LEU A 224 -18.72 5.63 -8.50
C LEU A 224 -17.23 5.86 -8.77
N ASP A 225 -16.84 7.05 -9.23
CA ASP A 225 -15.44 7.37 -9.54
C ASP A 225 -14.52 7.18 -8.33
N GLY A 226 -14.93 7.71 -7.16
CA GLY A 226 -14.16 7.56 -5.92
C GLY A 226 -13.99 6.09 -5.51
N LYS A 227 -15.09 5.32 -5.48
CA LYS A 227 -15.08 3.91 -5.06
C LYS A 227 -14.37 2.99 -6.06
N LEU A 228 -14.61 3.20 -7.36
CA LEU A 228 -14.00 2.39 -8.42
C LEU A 228 -12.48 2.57 -8.45
N GLY A 229 -12.00 3.81 -8.22
CA GLY A 229 -10.58 4.10 -8.09
C GLY A 229 -9.92 3.27 -6.99
N GLU A 230 -10.47 3.33 -5.78
CA GLU A 230 -9.96 2.63 -4.58
C GLU A 230 -9.94 1.10 -4.76
N VAL A 231 -11.07 0.51 -5.15
CA VAL A 231 -11.20 -0.95 -5.32
C VAL A 231 -10.28 -1.44 -6.43
N SER A 232 -10.26 -0.75 -7.56
CA SER A 232 -9.44 -1.17 -8.68
C SER A 232 -7.95 -1.02 -8.39
N GLN A 233 -7.51 0.02 -7.68
CA GLN A 233 -6.11 0.16 -7.25
C GLN A 233 -5.70 -1.00 -6.31
N THR A 234 -6.60 -1.40 -5.41
CA THR A 234 -6.37 -2.54 -4.51
C THR A 234 -6.24 -3.83 -5.29
N VAL A 235 -7.18 -4.13 -6.19
CA VAL A 235 -7.15 -5.33 -7.04
C VAL A 235 -5.93 -5.34 -7.96
N ASP A 236 -5.62 -4.22 -8.62
CA ASP A 236 -4.45 -4.06 -9.48
C ASP A 236 -3.14 -4.33 -8.71
N THR A 237 -3.09 -3.93 -7.43
CA THR A 237 -1.95 -4.18 -6.54
C THR A 237 -1.85 -5.65 -6.17
N LEU A 238 -2.97 -6.31 -5.82
CA LEU A 238 -2.98 -7.74 -5.53
C LEU A 238 -2.54 -8.58 -6.74
N VAL A 239 -3.08 -8.28 -7.93
CA VAL A 239 -2.69 -8.99 -9.18
C VAL A 239 -1.21 -8.81 -9.49
N ARG A 240 -0.66 -7.62 -9.26
CA ARG A 240 0.76 -7.31 -9.50
C ARG A 240 1.69 -8.02 -8.52
N LEU A 241 1.30 -8.12 -7.24
CA LEU A 241 2.13 -8.67 -6.19
C LEU A 241 2.06 -10.21 -6.09
N GLU A 242 0.92 -10.80 -6.43
CA GLU A 242 0.68 -12.25 -6.29
C GLU A 242 1.80 -13.12 -6.90
N PRO A 243 2.26 -12.91 -8.15
CA PRO A 243 3.33 -13.72 -8.73
C PRO A 243 4.65 -13.59 -7.96
N GLY A 244 4.94 -12.39 -7.44
CA GLY A 244 6.14 -12.13 -6.66
C GLY A 244 6.11 -12.79 -5.28
N ILE A 245 4.96 -12.78 -4.60
CA ILE A 245 4.80 -13.46 -3.32
C ILE A 245 4.85 -14.98 -3.52
N ALA A 246 4.23 -15.51 -4.59
CA ALA A 246 4.33 -16.93 -4.91
C ALA A 246 5.79 -17.35 -5.19
N GLU A 247 6.53 -16.54 -5.93
CA GLU A 247 7.96 -16.75 -6.19
C GLU A 247 8.80 -16.73 -4.90
N LEU A 248 8.49 -15.83 -3.96
CA LEU A 248 9.14 -15.79 -2.63
C LEU A 248 8.93 -17.06 -1.82
N LEU A 249 7.79 -17.73 -2.02
CA LEU A 249 7.42 -18.96 -1.34
C LEU A 249 7.86 -20.22 -2.10
N GLY A 250 8.67 -20.08 -3.15
CA GLY A 250 9.19 -21.22 -3.92
C GLY A 250 8.12 -21.96 -4.73
N ALA A 251 7.14 -21.24 -5.29
CA ALA A 251 6.10 -21.83 -6.14
C ALA A 251 6.67 -22.61 -7.34
N ASN A 252 7.81 -22.17 -7.86
CA ASN A 252 8.49 -22.75 -9.02
C ASN A 252 9.78 -23.50 -8.63
N GLY A 253 9.79 -24.10 -7.44
CA GLY A 253 10.91 -24.87 -6.89
C GLY A 253 11.69 -24.15 -5.78
N PRO A 254 12.79 -24.75 -5.31
CA PRO A 254 13.50 -24.29 -4.12
C PRO A 254 14.00 -22.85 -4.22
N ARG A 255 13.82 -22.08 -3.16
CA ARG A 255 14.38 -20.74 -2.96
C ARG A 255 15.07 -20.67 -1.62
N THR A 256 16.29 -20.15 -1.58
CA THR A 256 17.07 -19.94 -0.35
C THR A 256 17.50 -18.48 -0.26
N TYR A 257 17.14 -17.81 0.83
CA TYR A 257 17.49 -16.42 1.10
C TYR A 257 18.50 -16.34 2.24
N LEU A 258 19.58 -15.60 2.01
CA LEU A 258 20.55 -15.25 3.04
C LEU A 258 19.93 -14.21 3.96
N VAL A 259 19.89 -14.47 5.26
CA VAL A 259 19.39 -13.55 6.27
C VAL A 259 20.57 -12.96 7.04
N LEU A 260 20.90 -11.70 6.80
CA LEU A 260 21.88 -10.95 7.58
C LEU A 260 21.24 -10.54 8.91
N GLN A 261 21.79 -11.04 10.02
CA GLN A 261 21.34 -10.64 11.35
C GLN A 261 22.25 -9.52 11.86
N GLN A 262 21.73 -8.30 11.84
CA GLN A 262 22.52 -7.10 12.08
C GLN A 262 22.36 -6.64 13.53
N ASP A 263 23.48 -6.44 14.24
CA ASP A 263 23.51 -5.93 15.61
C ASP A 263 23.63 -4.40 15.61
N PRO A 264 22.53 -3.64 15.86
CA PRO A 264 22.55 -2.19 15.87
C PRO A 264 23.35 -1.59 17.03
N ALA A 265 23.75 -2.40 18.02
CA ALA A 265 24.63 -1.93 19.07
C ALA A 265 26.06 -1.65 18.57
N GLU A 266 26.46 -2.28 17.45
CA GLU A 266 27.69 -1.97 16.71
C GLU A 266 27.30 -1.51 15.30
N LEU A 267 26.97 -0.23 15.16
CA LEU A 267 26.23 0.28 14.01
C LEU A 267 27.04 0.21 12.70
N ARG A 268 26.36 -0.16 11.61
CA ARG A 268 26.86 -0.15 10.23
C ARG A 268 25.81 0.48 9.31
N ALA A 269 26.17 0.74 8.06
CA ALA A 269 25.40 1.59 7.16
C ALA A 269 23.94 1.13 6.94
N THR A 270 23.70 -0.18 6.94
CA THR A 270 22.35 -0.76 6.72
C THR A 270 21.70 -1.32 7.97
N GLY A 271 22.28 -1.18 9.17
CA GLY A 271 21.62 -1.68 10.38
C GLY A 271 22.57 -1.98 11.53
N GLY A 272 23.72 -2.58 11.27
CA GLY A 272 24.59 -3.06 12.34
C GLY A 272 25.57 -4.13 11.89
N PHE A 273 26.52 -4.49 12.74
CA PHE A 273 27.50 -5.54 12.47
C PHE A 273 26.82 -6.88 12.19
N ILE A 274 27.30 -7.63 11.18
CA ILE A 274 26.74 -8.93 10.82
C ILE A 274 27.46 -10.01 11.64
N GLY A 275 27.00 -10.23 12.87
CA GLY A 275 27.58 -11.23 13.77
C GLY A 275 27.15 -12.68 13.48
N SER A 276 26.03 -12.83 12.78
CA SER A 276 25.49 -14.12 12.37
C SER A 276 24.67 -13.96 11.11
N VAL A 277 24.55 -15.06 10.36
CA VAL A 277 23.65 -15.15 9.22
C VAL A 277 22.69 -16.31 9.43
N GLY A 278 21.58 -16.33 8.69
CA GLY A 278 20.72 -17.49 8.63
C GLY A 278 20.13 -17.71 7.25
N PHE A 279 19.33 -18.76 7.13
CA PHE A 279 18.76 -19.17 5.86
C PHE A 279 17.27 -19.37 5.98
N LEU A 280 16.52 -18.64 5.16
CA LEU A 280 15.11 -18.90 4.91
C LEU A 280 15.00 -19.64 3.58
N ALA A 281 14.61 -20.92 3.64
CA ALA A 281 14.43 -21.73 2.44
C ALA A 281 12.99 -22.18 2.29
N PHE A 282 12.45 -22.06 1.08
CA PHE A 282 11.10 -22.45 0.72
C PHE A 282 11.11 -23.39 -0.49
N ASP A 283 10.28 -24.42 -0.44
CA ASP A 283 10.03 -25.33 -1.56
C ASP A 283 8.54 -25.64 -1.64
N HIS A 284 7.86 -25.15 -2.68
CA HIS A 284 6.41 -25.26 -2.84
C HIS A 284 5.64 -24.81 -1.59
N GLY A 285 6.06 -23.68 -1.02
CA GLY A 285 5.47 -23.10 0.19
C GLY A 285 5.97 -23.72 1.49
N ARG A 286 6.63 -24.88 1.48
CA ARG A 286 7.19 -25.48 2.70
C ARG A 286 8.44 -24.74 3.12
N MET A 287 8.41 -24.17 4.33
CA MET A 287 9.57 -23.55 4.93
C MET A 287 10.46 -24.61 5.57
N ALA A 288 11.73 -24.67 5.18
CA ALA A 288 12.73 -25.47 5.89
C ALA A 288 12.98 -24.87 7.29
N PRO A 289 13.37 -25.67 8.30
CA PRO A 289 13.72 -25.15 9.61
C PRO A 289 14.76 -24.03 9.52
N TYR A 290 14.53 -22.93 10.22
CA TYR A 290 15.46 -21.80 10.21
C TYR A 290 16.81 -22.23 10.79
N ARG A 291 17.88 -21.99 10.04
CA ARG A 291 19.25 -22.28 10.46
C ARG A 291 20.01 -20.98 10.57
N ALA A 292 20.54 -20.71 11.76
CA ALA A 292 21.48 -19.62 11.98
C ALA A 292 22.90 -20.15 12.13
N VAL A 293 23.85 -19.39 11.62
CA VAL A 293 25.26 -19.73 11.52
C VAL A 293 26.06 -18.53 12.02
N ASP A 294 27.00 -18.81 12.92
CA ASP A 294 27.95 -17.80 13.40
C ASP A 294 28.83 -17.36 12.22
N ILE A 295 28.98 -16.05 12.03
CA ILE A 295 29.71 -15.51 10.88
C ILE A 295 31.16 -16.02 10.81
N TYR A 296 31.80 -16.29 11.96
CA TYR A 296 33.18 -16.79 12.03
C TYR A 296 33.33 -18.25 11.59
N THR A 297 32.24 -18.94 11.25
CA THR A 297 32.28 -20.25 10.60
C THR A 297 32.30 -20.17 9.08
N ILE A 298 31.94 -19.00 8.53
CA ILE A 298 31.96 -18.69 7.10
C ILE A 298 33.21 -17.85 6.81
N ASP A 299 33.39 -16.74 7.53
CA ASP A 299 34.54 -15.87 7.42
C ASP A 299 35.78 -16.60 7.95
N HIS A 300 36.71 -16.90 7.06
CA HIS A 300 37.91 -17.67 7.41
C HIS A 300 38.95 -16.80 8.12
N GLY A 301 38.97 -15.48 7.89
CA GLY A 301 39.90 -14.54 8.53
C GLY A 301 41.38 -14.86 8.26
N THR A 302 41.66 -15.74 7.30
CA THR A 302 42.99 -16.26 6.95
C THR A 302 43.46 -15.77 5.58
N VAL A 303 42.55 -15.37 4.70
CA VAL A 303 42.88 -14.78 3.39
C VAL A 303 43.60 -13.44 3.60
N ARG A 304 44.73 -13.22 2.91
CA ARG A 304 45.55 -12.00 2.97
C ARG A 304 45.78 -11.42 1.58
N LEU A 305 46.30 -10.19 1.52
CA LEU A 305 46.72 -9.55 0.27
C LEU A 305 47.69 -10.46 -0.49
N GLY A 306 47.32 -10.84 -1.71
CA GLY A 306 48.08 -11.74 -2.58
C GLY A 306 47.55 -13.17 -2.64
N ASP A 307 46.70 -13.58 -1.70
CA ASP A 307 46.08 -14.90 -1.72
C ASP A 307 44.93 -14.99 -2.75
N PRO A 308 44.71 -16.17 -3.36
CA PRO A 308 43.50 -16.41 -4.16
C PRO A 308 42.26 -16.16 -3.32
N GLY A 309 41.38 -15.29 -3.81
CA GLY A 309 40.14 -14.95 -3.11
C GLY A 309 40.22 -13.71 -2.22
N TYR A 310 41.37 -13.03 -2.10
CA TYR A 310 41.44 -11.73 -1.44
C TYR A 310 40.46 -10.72 -2.04
N VAL A 311 39.84 -9.90 -1.18
CA VAL A 311 39.05 -8.73 -1.56
C VAL A 311 39.55 -7.56 -0.75
N ALA A 312 39.89 -6.46 -1.42
CA ALA A 312 40.39 -5.27 -0.74
C ALA A 312 39.27 -4.59 0.06
N PRO A 313 39.45 -4.34 1.36
CA PRO A 313 38.50 -3.56 2.15
C PRO A 313 38.43 -2.09 1.69
N PRO A 314 37.30 -1.41 1.86
CA PRO A 314 37.20 0.03 1.64
C PRO A 314 38.22 0.78 2.51
N ALA A 315 38.84 1.84 1.96
CA ALA A 315 39.96 2.55 2.61
C ALA A 315 39.69 2.99 4.07
N PRO A 316 38.50 3.52 4.45
CA PRO A 316 38.24 3.87 5.85
C PRO A 316 38.32 2.66 6.78
N ILE A 317 37.79 1.52 6.36
CA ILE A 317 37.84 0.27 7.12
C ILE A 317 39.27 -0.24 7.19
N ASP A 318 39.95 -0.31 6.04
CA ASP A 318 41.33 -0.77 5.95
C ASP A 318 42.26 0.01 6.88
N SER A 319 42.10 1.33 6.92
CA SER A 319 42.93 2.23 7.73
C SER A 319 42.72 2.09 9.24
N ARG A 320 41.60 1.49 9.70
CA ARG A 320 41.19 1.52 11.10
C ARG A 320 41.12 0.15 11.75
N ILE A 321 40.49 -0.83 11.10
CA ILE A 321 40.33 -2.18 11.66
C ILE A 321 41.31 -3.19 11.04
N HIS A 322 42.01 -2.81 9.96
CA HIS A 322 43.01 -3.62 9.26
C HIS A 322 42.55 -5.07 9.04
N PRO A 323 41.39 -5.28 8.40
CA PRO A 323 40.88 -6.63 8.23
C PRO A 323 41.79 -7.37 7.26
N SER A 324 41.93 -8.68 7.46
CA SER A 324 42.77 -9.51 6.62
C SER A 324 42.32 -9.57 5.16
N SER A 325 41.01 -9.55 4.95
CA SER A 325 40.30 -9.44 3.68
C SER A 325 38.95 -8.80 3.97
N TRP A 326 38.31 -8.28 2.92
CA TRP A 326 36.90 -7.91 2.95
C TRP A 326 36.04 -9.18 2.86
N GLU A 327 35.26 -9.44 3.91
CA GLU A 327 34.51 -10.69 4.12
C GLU A 327 33.03 -10.39 4.45
N LEU A 328 32.18 -11.42 4.46
CA LEU A 328 30.73 -11.27 4.59
C LEU A 328 30.28 -10.49 5.83
N ARG A 329 30.99 -10.59 6.97
CA ARG A 329 30.64 -9.83 8.19
C ARG A 329 30.61 -8.30 7.99
N ASP A 330 31.37 -7.80 7.02
CA ASP A 330 31.57 -6.38 6.77
C ASP A 330 30.85 -5.90 5.50
N ALA A 331 30.16 -6.79 4.77
CA ALA A 331 29.53 -6.54 3.47
C ALA A 331 28.56 -5.34 3.42
N ASN A 332 28.08 -4.85 4.56
CA ASN A 332 27.11 -3.76 4.68
C ASN A 332 27.71 -2.36 4.83
N TRP A 333 28.87 -2.12 4.20
CA TRP A 333 29.49 -0.78 4.12
C TRP A 333 28.65 0.24 3.34
N SER A 334 28.00 -0.21 2.26
CA SER A 334 27.15 0.65 1.44
C SER A 334 25.86 1.00 2.18
N PRO A 335 25.44 2.27 2.23
CA PRO A 335 24.14 2.65 2.77
C PRO A 335 22.98 2.31 1.81
N ASP A 336 23.28 1.93 0.56
CA ASP A 336 22.31 1.39 -0.39
C ASP A 336 22.15 -0.12 -0.17
N PHE A 337 21.01 -0.55 0.37
CA PHE A 337 20.80 -1.96 0.68
C PHE A 337 20.86 -2.88 -0.55
N PRO A 338 20.34 -2.52 -1.74
CA PRO A 338 20.54 -3.33 -2.94
C PRO A 338 22.02 -3.56 -3.29
N ALA A 339 22.88 -2.54 -3.14
CA ALA A 339 24.33 -2.72 -3.30
C ALA A 339 24.92 -3.64 -2.21
N THR A 340 24.55 -3.44 -0.95
CA THR A 340 24.95 -4.31 0.18
C THR A 340 24.50 -5.75 -0.02
N ALA A 341 23.29 -5.98 -0.51
CA ALA A 341 22.76 -7.32 -0.76
C ALA A 341 23.50 -8.04 -1.88
N ARG A 342 23.85 -7.33 -2.97
CA ARG A 342 24.69 -7.89 -4.04
C ARG A 342 26.08 -8.24 -3.53
N GLU A 343 26.68 -7.36 -2.73
CA GLU A 343 27.99 -7.59 -2.11
C GLU A 343 27.94 -8.82 -1.18
N ALA A 344 26.97 -8.88 -0.27
CA ALA A 344 26.80 -9.98 0.66
C ALA A 344 26.55 -11.32 -0.06
N ALA A 345 25.72 -11.34 -1.10
CA ALA A 345 25.50 -12.56 -1.89
C ALA A 345 26.77 -13.01 -2.62
N ALA A 346 27.56 -12.06 -3.16
CA ALA A 346 28.81 -12.36 -3.85
C ALA A 346 29.90 -12.88 -2.89
N LEU A 347 30.06 -12.25 -1.72
CA LEU A 347 31.00 -12.70 -0.69
C LEU A 347 30.61 -14.08 -0.14
N TYR A 348 29.32 -14.29 0.18
CA TYR A 348 28.83 -15.60 0.61
C TYR A 348 29.10 -16.69 -0.43
N GLN A 349 28.82 -16.43 -1.70
CA GLN A 349 29.08 -17.40 -2.78
C GLN A 349 30.59 -17.67 -2.93
N LYS A 350 31.42 -16.65 -2.75
CA LYS A 350 32.88 -16.77 -2.85
C LYS A 350 33.47 -17.59 -1.70
N GLU A 351 32.96 -17.40 -0.48
CA GLU A 351 33.46 -18.06 0.74
C GLU A 351 32.93 -19.50 0.87
N THR A 352 31.72 -19.78 0.40
CA THR A 352 31.06 -21.09 0.61
C THR A 352 30.85 -21.92 -0.66
N GLY A 353 30.94 -21.30 -1.84
CA GLY A 353 30.56 -21.89 -3.13
C GLY A 353 29.04 -21.97 -3.36
N ALA A 354 28.21 -21.60 -2.39
CA ALA A 354 26.76 -21.73 -2.48
C ALA A 354 26.09 -20.42 -2.97
N PRO A 355 25.19 -20.48 -3.97
CA PRO A 355 24.40 -19.32 -4.37
C PRO A 355 23.19 -19.12 -3.46
N VAL A 356 22.62 -17.91 -3.47
CA VAL A 356 21.36 -17.57 -2.82
C VAL A 356 20.43 -16.83 -3.79
N ASN A 357 19.12 -16.88 -3.54
CA ASN A 357 18.11 -16.24 -4.40
C ASN A 357 17.81 -14.78 -4.00
N GLY A 358 18.41 -14.31 -2.91
CA GLY A 358 18.29 -12.96 -2.41
C GLY A 358 18.84 -12.84 -0.98
N VAL A 359 18.88 -11.61 -0.50
CA VAL A 359 19.40 -11.25 0.81
C VAL A 359 18.35 -10.45 1.57
N ILE A 360 18.14 -10.80 2.82
CA ILE A 360 17.23 -10.14 3.76
C ILE A 360 18.08 -9.67 4.94
N ALA A 361 18.00 -8.41 5.33
CA ALA A 361 18.57 -7.93 6.58
C ALA A 361 17.47 -7.73 7.62
N ILE A 362 17.75 -8.22 8.83
CA ILE A 362 16.89 -8.09 9.99
C ILE A 362 17.70 -7.60 11.18
N ASP A 363 17.03 -6.94 12.11
CA ASP A 363 17.61 -6.49 13.37
C ASP A 363 16.78 -6.95 14.59
N PRO A 364 17.30 -6.75 15.82
CA PRO A 364 16.57 -7.00 17.06
C PRO A 364 15.22 -6.28 17.21
N TYR A 365 15.00 -5.14 16.54
CA TYR A 365 13.73 -4.42 16.62
C TYR A 365 12.63 -5.18 15.88
N LEU A 366 12.92 -5.75 14.71
CA LEU A 366 11.98 -6.67 14.05
C LEU A 366 11.67 -7.87 14.95
N MET A 367 12.69 -8.50 15.54
CA MET A 367 12.49 -9.68 16.39
C MET A 367 11.60 -9.38 17.61
N SER A 368 11.83 -8.24 18.28
CA SER A 368 10.98 -7.79 19.40
C SER A 368 9.52 -7.57 18.98
N ARG A 369 9.28 -6.98 17.79
CA ARG A 369 7.91 -6.81 17.26
C ARG A 369 7.25 -8.14 16.91
N LEU A 370 8.00 -9.11 16.36
CA LEU A 370 7.48 -10.44 16.07
C LEU A 370 7.11 -11.18 17.37
N LEU A 371 7.88 -11.02 18.45
CA LEU A 371 7.55 -11.56 19.77
C LEU A 371 6.25 -11.00 20.34
N GLN A 372 5.85 -9.76 19.99
CA GLN A 372 4.55 -9.21 20.40
C GLN A 372 3.39 -9.99 19.76
N LEU A 373 3.61 -10.60 18.59
CA LEU A 373 2.61 -11.41 17.89
C LEU A 373 2.58 -12.85 18.36
N VAL A 374 3.75 -13.47 18.56
CA VAL A 374 3.86 -14.91 18.89
C VAL A 374 3.88 -15.21 20.39
N GLY A 375 4.04 -14.18 21.23
CA GLY A 375 4.20 -14.31 22.67
C GLY A 375 5.62 -14.74 23.07
N PRO A 376 5.86 -15.00 24.37
CA PRO A 376 7.16 -15.43 24.85
C PRO A 376 7.63 -16.74 24.22
N VAL A 377 8.93 -16.82 23.93
CA VAL A 377 9.56 -18.03 23.36
C VAL A 377 10.77 -18.43 24.18
N THR A 378 10.97 -19.74 24.36
CA THR A 378 12.18 -20.28 25.00
C THR A 378 13.24 -20.52 23.94
N VAL A 379 14.48 -20.13 24.22
CA VAL A 379 15.67 -20.45 23.41
C VAL A 379 16.24 -21.76 23.92
N PRO A 380 16.13 -22.88 23.17
CA PRO A 380 16.53 -24.20 23.68
C PRO A 380 18.02 -24.28 24.06
N GLU A 381 18.88 -23.57 23.34
CA GLU A 381 20.33 -23.57 23.52
C GLU A 381 20.78 -22.94 24.85
N THR A 382 20.03 -21.97 25.37
CA THR A 382 20.41 -21.25 26.60
C THR A 382 19.42 -21.43 27.74
N GLY A 383 18.19 -21.87 27.45
CA GLY A 383 17.08 -21.90 28.40
C GLY A 383 16.44 -20.53 28.65
N ASP A 384 16.94 -19.46 28.02
CA ASP A 384 16.40 -18.11 28.19
C ASP A 384 14.97 -18.02 27.64
N VAL A 385 14.11 -17.26 28.33
CA VAL A 385 12.77 -16.93 27.87
C VAL A 385 12.77 -15.51 27.33
N LEU A 386 12.56 -15.39 26.02
CA LEU A 386 12.50 -14.12 25.32
C LEU A 386 11.09 -13.55 25.36
N THR A 387 11.00 -12.28 25.72
CA THR A 387 9.80 -11.44 25.66
C THR A 387 10.13 -10.17 24.88
N PRO A 388 9.13 -9.44 24.35
CA PRO A 388 9.39 -8.16 23.70
C PRO A 388 10.19 -7.18 24.56
N GLN A 389 10.00 -7.22 25.89
CA GLN A 389 10.60 -6.30 26.86
C GLN A 389 12.05 -6.64 27.18
N ASN A 390 12.39 -7.94 27.27
CA ASN A 390 13.73 -8.37 27.66
C ASN A 390 14.64 -8.68 26.47
N PHE A 391 14.11 -8.79 25.26
CA PHE A 391 14.83 -9.26 24.07
C PHE A 391 16.15 -8.51 23.86
N PHE A 392 16.11 -7.18 23.90
CA PHE A 392 17.29 -6.33 23.71
C PHE A 392 18.32 -6.50 24.82
N ALA A 393 17.89 -6.41 26.08
CA ALA A 393 18.78 -6.53 27.22
C ALA A 393 19.44 -7.92 27.29
N LEU A 394 18.67 -8.99 27.04
CA LEU A 394 19.20 -10.35 27.00
C LEU A 394 20.13 -10.58 25.82
N THR A 395 19.79 -10.06 24.63
CA THR A 395 20.67 -10.15 23.46
C THR A 395 21.99 -9.44 23.74
N LEU A 396 21.95 -8.20 24.22
CA LEU A 396 23.15 -7.44 24.56
C LEU A 396 23.98 -8.14 25.65
N ALA A 397 23.33 -8.64 26.71
CA ALA A 397 24.01 -9.33 27.80
C ALA A 397 24.67 -10.64 27.33
N ASN A 398 24.02 -11.41 26.46
CA ASN A 398 24.55 -12.69 25.99
C ASN A 398 25.64 -12.53 24.91
N VAL A 399 25.53 -11.52 24.03
CA VAL A 399 26.58 -11.21 23.02
C VAL A 399 27.80 -10.55 23.67
N ASN A 400 27.67 -9.93 24.85
CA ASN A 400 28.80 -9.35 25.61
C ASN A 400 29.53 -10.33 26.54
N LYS A 401 29.01 -11.54 26.77
CA LYS A 401 29.73 -12.55 27.58
C LYS A 401 30.85 -13.16 26.75
N GLU A 402 32.09 -12.86 27.11
CA GLU A 402 33.26 -13.55 26.58
C GLU A 402 33.31 -15.02 27.06
N ASN A 403 33.86 -15.90 26.21
CA ASN A 403 34.28 -17.27 26.53
C ASN A 403 33.20 -18.37 26.48
N GLY A 404 32.60 -18.59 25.31
CA GLY A 404 31.97 -19.87 24.98
C GLY A 404 31.65 -20.00 23.49
N ALA A 405 32.11 -21.11 22.87
CA ALA A 405 31.69 -21.51 21.53
C ALA A 405 30.15 -21.69 21.54
N GLY A 406 29.42 -20.78 20.89
CA GLY A 406 27.95 -20.77 20.83
C GLY A 406 27.28 -19.48 21.30
N ARG A 407 27.90 -18.67 22.18
CA ARG A 407 27.19 -17.51 22.78
C ARG A 407 27.14 -16.24 21.90
N LYS A 408 28.04 -16.12 20.92
CA LYS A 408 28.00 -15.05 19.91
C LYS A 408 26.84 -15.22 18.90
N ASN A 409 26.27 -16.42 18.80
CA ASN A 409 25.15 -16.74 17.91
C ASN A 409 23.78 -16.60 18.60
N PHE A 410 23.68 -15.88 19.72
CA PHE A 410 22.43 -15.77 20.48
C PHE A 410 21.27 -15.21 19.65
N LEU A 411 21.53 -14.22 18.79
CA LEU A 411 20.52 -13.68 17.87
C LEU A 411 20.03 -14.75 16.88
N GLY A 412 20.92 -15.62 16.43
CA GLY A 412 20.61 -16.80 15.64
C GLY A 412 19.73 -17.81 16.37
N TYR A 413 20.10 -18.14 17.61
CA TYR A 413 19.33 -19.05 18.47
C TYR A 413 17.97 -18.47 18.87
N ALA A 414 17.87 -17.16 19.04
CA ALA A 414 16.63 -16.45 19.30
C ALA A 414 15.70 -16.45 18.08
N ALA A 415 16.24 -16.26 16.88
CA ALA A 415 15.47 -16.20 15.64
C ALA A 415 14.77 -17.54 15.31
N ARG A 416 15.41 -18.69 15.55
CA ARG A 416 14.82 -20.02 15.25
C ARG A 416 13.45 -20.25 15.90
N PRO A 417 13.29 -20.22 17.25
CA PRO A 417 11.99 -20.46 17.88
C PRO A 417 10.95 -19.38 17.54
N ILE A 418 11.38 -18.14 17.25
CA ILE A 418 10.47 -17.09 16.76
C ILE A 418 9.91 -17.47 15.39
N PHE A 419 10.76 -17.82 14.41
CA PHE A 419 10.32 -18.23 13.07
C PHE A 419 9.50 -19.52 13.09
N GLU A 420 9.84 -20.48 13.96
CA GLU A 420 9.02 -21.68 14.17
C GLU A 420 7.61 -21.33 14.66
N ARG A 421 7.49 -20.43 15.65
CA ARG A 421 6.16 -19.96 16.09
C ARG A 421 5.42 -19.19 14.99
N LEU A 422 6.11 -18.37 14.21
CA LEU A 422 5.52 -17.69 13.06
C LEU A 422 4.94 -18.66 12.03
N SER A 423 5.63 -19.78 11.78
CA SER A 423 5.15 -20.83 10.87
C SER A 423 3.85 -21.49 11.33
N SER A 424 3.51 -21.35 12.62
CA SER A 424 2.30 -21.90 13.25
C SER A 424 1.18 -20.88 13.48
N LEU A 425 1.31 -19.62 13.02
CA LEU A 425 0.30 -18.59 13.26
C LEU A 425 -1.07 -18.97 12.67
N SER A 426 -2.12 -18.61 13.42
CA SER A 426 -3.49 -18.72 12.93
C SER A 426 -3.76 -17.72 11.80
N SER A 427 -4.73 -18.01 10.93
CA SER A 427 -5.09 -17.15 9.81
C SER A 427 -5.56 -15.76 10.24
N SER A 428 -6.15 -15.63 11.43
CA SER A 428 -6.58 -14.34 11.99
C SER A 428 -5.41 -13.41 12.31
N GLN A 429 -4.20 -13.95 12.50
CA GLN A 429 -3.00 -13.18 12.82
C GLN A 429 -2.20 -12.77 11.58
N TRP A 430 -2.56 -13.23 10.39
CA TRP A 430 -1.80 -12.95 9.16
C TRP A 430 -1.78 -11.47 8.80
N MET A 431 -2.89 -10.75 9.00
CA MET A 431 -2.94 -9.30 8.77
C MET A 431 -2.04 -8.55 9.75
N SER A 432 -2.00 -8.97 11.01
CA SER A 432 -1.09 -8.39 12.01
C SER A 432 0.37 -8.67 11.66
N LEU A 433 0.71 -9.88 11.21
CA LEU A 433 2.05 -10.21 10.72
C LEU A 433 2.44 -9.32 9.53
N LEU A 434 1.57 -9.21 8.52
CA LEU A 434 1.81 -8.36 7.36
C LEU A 434 2.04 -6.91 7.79
N GLN A 435 1.19 -6.36 8.65
CA GLN A 435 1.34 -5.00 9.16
C GLN A 435 2.67 -4.82 9.91
N THR A 436 3.07 -5.80 10.74
CA THR A 436 4.37 -5.77 11.44
C THR A 436 5.55 -5.77 10.47
N LEU A 437 5.49 -6.58 9.40
CA LEU A 437 6.54 -6.59 8.37
C LEU A 437 6.59 -5.26 7.60
N LEU A 438 5.43 -4.73 7.17
CA LEU A 438 5.34 -3.44 6.47
C LEU A 438 5.85 -2.27 7.31
N ASN A 439 5.48 -2.23 8.60
CA ASN A 439 6.01 -1.22 9.52
C ASN A 439 7.54 -1.37 9.66
N SER A 440 8.03 -2.60 9.79
CA SER A 440 9.47 -2.86 9.92
C SER A 440 10.25 -2.49 8.66
N CYS A 441 9.63 -2.52 7.48
CA CYS A 441 10.22 -1.99 6.25
C CYS A 441 10.36 -0.46 6.30
N GLN A 442 9.31 0.25 6.72
CA GLN A 442 9.38 1.71 6.87
C GLN A 442 10.40 2.14 7.94
N GLU A 443 10.50 1.37 9.03
CA GLU A 443 11.48 1.55 10.10
C GLU A 443 12.88 1.04 9.71
N ARG A 444 13.02 0.39 8.54
CA ARG A 444 14.25 -0.22 8.02
C ARG A 444 14.86 -1.30 8.92
N SER A 445 14.06 -1.86 9.83
CA SER A 445 14.39 -3.05 10.60
C SER A 445 14.22 -4.35 9.81
N LEU A 446 13.56 -4.27 8.66
CA LEU A 446 13.49 -5.29 7.64
C LEU A 446 13.88 -4.67 6.30
N GLN A 447 14.93 -5.18 5.67
CA GLN A 447 15.30 -4.82 4.31
C GLN A 447 15.51 -6.09 3.48
N ALA A 448 15.18 -6.07 2.20
CA ALA A 448 15.26 -7.25 1.35
C ALA A 448 15.55 -6.90 -0.11
N ASN A 449 16.38 -7.71 -0.75
CA ASN A 449 16.70 -7.60 -2.16
C ASN A 449 16.78 -9.01 -2.77
N PHE A 450 16.13 -9.22 -3.90
CA PHE A 450 15.94 -10.51 -4.53
C PHE A 450 16.45 -10.50 -5.97
N ILE A 451 16.99 -11.64 -6.40
CA ILE A 451 17.49 -11.81 -7.77
C ILE A 451 16.33 -11.87 -8.77
N SER A 452 15.23 -12.54 -8.41
CA SER A 452 14.03 -12.61 -9.25
C SER A 452 13.37 -11.22 -9.36
N PRO A 453 13.12 -10.71 -10.58
CA PRO A 453 12.39 -9.45 -10.76
C PRO A 453 10.97 -9.49 -10.18
N GLN A 454 10.29 -10.64 -10.24
CA GLN A 454 8.96 -10.81 -9.66
C GLN A 454 9.01 -10.67 -8.13
N ALA A 455 9.95 -11.36 -7.47
CA ALA A 455 10.15 -11.24 -6.03
C ALA A 455 10.59 -9.82 -5.62
N GLN A 456 11.52 -9.22 -6.37
CA GLN A 456 12.02 -7.86 -6.14
C GLN A 456 10.89 -6.82 -6.22
N SER A 457 9.95 -6.99 -7.16
CA SER A 457 8.80 -6.08 -7.29
C SER A 457 7.96 -6.02 -6.01
N VAL A 458 7.91 -7.07 -5.19
CA VAL A 458 7.17 -7.06 -3.92
C VAL A 458 7.79 -6.05 -2.96
N VAL A 459 9.11 -6.11 -2.77
CA VAL A 459 9.80 -5.25 -1.81
C VAL A 459 9.96 -3.80 -2.29
N ASP A 460 9.98 -3.59 -3.60
CA ASP A 460 9.96 -2.24 -4.19
C ASP A 460 8.63 -1.51 -3.93
N ASN A 461 7.51 -2.24 -3.89
CA ASN A 461 6.19 -1.66 -3.61
C ASN A 461 6.01 -1.25 -2.13
N PHE A 462 6.80 -1.79 -1.21
CA PHE A 462 6.60 -1.61 0.23
C PHE A 462 7.77 -0.94 0.96
N ALA A 463 8.67 -0.26 0.22
CA ALA A 463 9.87 0.37 0.76
C ALA A 463 10.80 -0.58 1.55
N CYS A 464 10.65 -1.89 1.36
CA CYS A 464 11.49 -2.91 1.99
C CYS A 464 12.82 -3.07 1.25
N ASN A 465 12.99 -2.48 0.07
CA ASN A 465 14.21 -2.64 -0.71
C ASN A 465 15.45 -1.94 -0.10
N GLY A 466 15.25 -1.08 0.91
CA GLY A 466 16.33 -0.37 1.62
C GLY A 466 17.18 0.53 0.72
N GLN A 467 16.65 0.91 -0.45
CA GLN A 467 17.40 1.65 -1.45
C GLN A 467 17.81 3.04 -0.93
N ALA A 468 19.06 3.40 -1.16
CA ALA A 468 19.52 4.76 -0.94
C ALA A 468 18.88 5.70 -1.95
N ALA A 469 18.75 6.97 -1.58
CA ALA A 469 18.28 7.98 -2.52
C ALA A 469 19.18 8.02 -3.77
N ALA A 470 18.56 8.08 -4.96
CA ALA A 470 19.27 8.06 -6.23
C ALA A 470 20.24 9.24 -6.37
N PRO A 471 21.31 9.12 -7.18
CA PRO A 471 22.15 10.26 -7.54
C PRO A 471 21.30 11.41 -8.09
N GLY A 472 21.56 12.64 -7.65
CA GLY A 472 20.75 13.80 -8.01
C GLY A 472 19.46 13.99 -7.20
N SER A 473 19.18 13.16 -6.19
CA SER A 473 18.04 13.38 -5.28
C SER A 473 18.27 14.53 -4.30
N ASP A 474 17.21 15.25 -3.93
CA ASP A 474 17.22 16.30 -2.90
C ASP A 474 17.09 15.74 -1.46
N ARG A 475 17.71 14.59 -1.19
CA ARG A 475 17.56 13.89 0.10
C ARG A 475 18.76 14.06 1.02
N LEU A 476 18.49 14.49 2.25
CA LEU A 476 19.44 14.49 3.36
C LEU A 476 19.50 13.09 3.99
N ARG A 477 20.71 12.61 4.32
CA ARG A 477 20.90 11.35 5.04
C ARG A 477 22.18 11.39 5.87
N VAL A 478 22.11 10.97 7.12
CA VAL A 478 23.28 10.80 8.00
C VAL A 478 23.49 9.30 8.23
N ILE A 479 24.72 8.84 8.06
CA ILE A 479 25.12 7.44 8.23
C ILE A 479 26.32 7.37 9.13
N ASP A 480 26.13 6.76 10.30
CA ASP A 480 27.21 6.36 11.19
C ASP A 480 27.67 4.94 10.84
N SER A 481 28.94 4.65 11.02
CA SER A 481 29.56 3.34 10.88
C SER A 481 30.62 3.20 11.98
N ASN A 482 30.25 2.57 13.10
CA ASN A 482 31.07 2.44 14.29
C ASN A 482 32.22 1.44 14.09
N LEU A 483 33.40 1.93 13.76
CA LEU A 483 34.60 1.13 13.57
C LEU A 483 35.45 1.03 14.85
N GLY A 484 34.85 1.27 16.01
CA GLY A 484 35.45 1.09 17.34
C GLY A 484 35.50 -0.37 17.80
N GLY A 485 34.74 -1.27 17.18
CA GLY A 485 34.64 -2.68 17.57
C GLY A 485 33.97 -2.88 18.94
N ASN A 486 33.10 -1.93 19.31
CA ASN A 486 32.40 -1.88 20.58
C ASN A 486 30.87 -1.77 20.36
N LYS A 487 30.10 -1.92 21.45
CA LYS A 487 28.63 -1.91 21.41
C LYS A 487 28.00 -0.59 21.88
N ASP A 488 28.71 0.52 21.67
CA ASP A 488 28.35 1.80 22.29
C ASP A 488 27.11 2.44 21.67
N ASP A 489 26.75 2.10 20.42
CA ASP A 489 25.58 2.67 19.73
C ASP A 489 24.26 2.38 20.45
N PHE A 490 24.23 1.33 21.30
CA PHE A 490 23.09 1.02 22.16
C PHE A 490 22.81 2.12 23.18
N TRP A 491 23.85 2.77 23.70
CA TRP A 491 23.75 3.78 24.75
C TRP A 491 23.92 5.21 24.24
N LEU A 492 24.59 5.36 23.09
CA LEU A 492 24.80 6.63 22.42
C LEU A 492 23.47 7.27 22.01
N LYS A 493 23.27 8.52 22.42
CA LYS A 493 22.13 9.32 21.97
C LYS A 493 22.57 10.24 20.85
N ARG A 494 21.74 10.32 19.81
CA ARG A 494 21.93 11.20 18.65
C ARG A 494 20.67 12.01 18.42
N ARG A 495 20.81 13.32 18.21
CA ARG A 495 19.71 14.20 17.81
C ARG A 495 20.20 15.23 16.80
N PHE A 496 19.29 15.80 16.03
CA PHE A 496 19.61 16.71 14.94
C PHE A 496 18.88 18.05 15.08
N ASP A 497 19.62 19.13 14.90
CA ASP A 497 19.08 20.49 14.79
C ASP A 497 19.43 21.04 13.40
N LEU A 498 18.42 21.27 12.57
CA LEU A 498 18.58 21.81 11.21
C LEU A 498 18.01 23.21 11.12
N THR A 499 18.87 24.20 10.88
CA THR A 499 18.44 25.56 10.54
C THR A 499 18.44 25.77 9.04
N ILE A 500 17.37 26.35 8.51
CA ILE A 500 17.17 26.65 7.09
C ILE A 500 16.93 28.15 6.95
N ALA A 501 17.72 28.82 6.12
CA ALA A 501 17.62 30.26 5.86
C ALA A 501 17.53 30.52 4.36
N PRO A 502 16.33 30.81 3.81
CA PRO A 502 16.18 31.21 2.42
C PRO A 502 16.78 32.59 2.18
N ALA A 503 17.65 32.70 1.18
CA ALA A 503 18.26 33.96 0.77
C ALA A 503 17.48 34.64 -0.36
N THR A 504 17.64 35.96 -0.49
CA THR A 504 16.96 36.78 -1.52
C THR A 504 17.43 36.48 -2.94
N ASN A 505 18.62 35.91 -3.10
CA ASN A 505 19.18 35.48 -4.39
C ASN A 505 18.65 34.10 -4.86
N GLY A 506 17.68 33.52 -4.14
CA GLY A 506 17.07 32.23 -4.46
C GLY A 506 17.84 31.01 -3.94
N SER A 507 19.01 31.20 -3.32
CA SER A 507 19.70 30.11 -2.63
C SER A 507 19.10 29.85 -1.23
N VAL A 508 19.34 28.66 -0.70
CA VAL A 508 18.95 28.32 0.68
C VAL A 508 20.17 27.84 1.44
N GLU A 509 20.45 28.51 2.55
CA GLU A 509 21.50 28.15 3.49
C GLU A 509 20.97 27.17 4.52
N HIS A 510 21.77 26.16 4.81
CA HIS A 510 21.46 25.11 5.78
C HIS A 510 22.59 25.02 6.79
N ARG A 511 22.23 24.91 8.07
CA ARG A 511 23.14 24.54 9.15
C ARG A 511 22.57 23.32 9.85
N LEU A 512 23.17 22.17 9.61
CA LEU A 512 22.89 20.93 10.33
C LEU A 512 23.87 20.79 11.48
N THR A 513 23.35 20.71 12.70
CA THR A 513 24.11 20.28 13.88
C THR A 513 23.64 18.89 14.28
N ILE A 514 24.58 17.96 14.41
CA ILE A 514 24.35 16.60 14.88
C ILE A 514 24.96 16.50 16.27
N HIS A 515 24.10 16.32 17.26
CA HIS A 515 24.51 16.19 18.65
C HIS A 515 24.68 14.71 18.98
N TYR A 516 25.86 14.36 19.46
CA TYR A 516 26.15 13.05 20.00
C TYR A 516 26.41 13.17 21.49
N ASP A 517 25.62 12.47 22.29
CA ASP A 517 25.85 12.35 23.73
C ASP A 517 26.36 10.93 24.01
N GLY A 518 27.63 10.86 24.40
CA GLY A 518 28.32 9.63 24.74
C GLY A 518 27.63 8.91 25.89
N SER A 519 27.79 7.58 25.91
CA SER A 519 27.25 6.76 26.99
C SER A 519 27.75 7.25 28.35
N GLN A 520 26.83 7.33 29.32
CA GLN A 520 27.17 7.58 30.73
C GLN A 520 27.52 6.27 31.47
N LEU A 521 27.27 5.13 30.82
CA LEU A 521 27.57 3.79 31.34
C LEU A 521 28.82 3.25 30.66
N VAL A 522 29.71 2.63 31.43
CA VAL A 522 30.85 1.85 30.93
C VAL A 522 30.57 0.36 31.19
N PRO A 523 29.86 -0.33 30.29
CA PRO A 523 29.31 -1.65 30.62
C PRO A 523 30.33 -2.81 30.69
N ASN A 524 31.55 -2.70 30.14
CA ASN A 524 32.58 -3.76 30.27
C ASN A 524 34.03 -3.32 29.90
N ALA A 525 35.04 -4.17 30.06
CA ALA A 525 36.44 -3.83 29.75
C ALA A 525 36.75 -3.54 28.26
N ARG A 526 35.81 -3.77 27.32
CA ARG A 526 35.93 -3.40 25.88
C ARG A 526 35.18 -2.13 25.51
N THR A 527 34.46 -1.53 26.45
CA THR A 527 33.83 -0.22 26.26
C THR A 527 34.96 0.82 26.31
N GLY A 528 35.22 1.47 25.16
CA GLY A 528 36.39 2.32 24.90
C GLY A 528 36.03 3.59 24.12
N LEU A 529 36.95 4.07 23.28
CA LEU A 529 36.70 5.22 22.42
C LEU A 529 35.69 4.85 21.32
N TYR A 530 34.55 5.52 21.27
CA TYR A 530 33.63 5.41 20.12
C TYR A 530 34.32 6.02 18.91
N ILE A 531 34.49 5.23 17.85
CA ILE A 531 35.20 5.66 16.64
C ILE A 531 34.28 5.42 15.47
N ASP A 532 33.83 6.50 14.87
CA ASP A 532 32.80 6.48 13.87
C ASP A 532 33.32 7.06 12.55
N TRP A 533 32.94 6.39 11.45
CA TRP A 533 33.04 6.97 10.12
C TRP A 533 31.68 7.52 9.72
N ILE A 534 31.49 8.82 10.00
CA ILE A 534 30.25 9.51 9.69
C ILE A 534 30.23 9.90 8.20
N ARG A 535 29.07 9.73 7.57
CA ARG A 535 28.76 10.18 6.21
C ARG A 535 27.45 10.97 6.21
N VAL A 536 27.53 12.26 5.93
CA VAL A 536 26.40 13.18 5.79
C VAL A 536 26.15 13.45 4.31
N TYR A 537 25.24 12.70 3.70
CA TYR A 537 24.81 12.89 2.31
C TYR A 537 23.90 14.10 2.21
N LEU A 538 24.25 15.02 1.31
CA LEU A 538 23.56 16.28 1.14
C LEU A 538 22.64 16.25 -0.10
N PRO A 539 21.63 17.14 -0.17
CA PRO A 539 20.83 17.34 -1.37
C PRO A 539 21.67 17.61 -2.61
N ALA A 540 21.17 17.24 -3.78
CA ALA A 540 21.84 17.51 -5.04
C ALA A 540 22.12 19.01 -5.23
N GLY A 541 23.26 19.34 -5.84
CA GLY A 541 23.67 20.73 -6.01
C GLY A 541 24.09 21.45 -4.72
N SER A 542 24.24 20.74 -3.60
CA SER A 542 24.77 21.32 -2.37
C SER A 542 26.23 21.71 -2.52
N ARG A 543 26.57 22.92 -2.04
CA ARG A 543 27.94 23.39 -1.86
C ARG A 543 28.23 23.50 -0.37
N VAL A 544 29.17 22.69 0.11
CA VAL A 544 29.64 22.73 1.50
C VAL A 544 30.43 24.02 1.73
N GLU A 545 30.14 24.71 2.83
CA GLU A 545 30.78 25.98 3.21
C GLU A 545 31.65 25.82 4.46
N GLU A 546 31.15 25.07 5.43
CA GLU A 546 31.82 24.87 6.71
C GLU A 546 31.55 23.45 7.21
N VAL A 547 32.57 22.82 7.77
CA VAL A 547 32.45 21.57 8.51
C VAL A 547 33.25 21.71 9.80
N GLY A 548 32.67 21.30 10.92
CA GLY A 548 33.29 21.44 12.23
C GLY A 548 32.86 20.34 13.20
N GLY A 549 33.55 20.30 14.35
CA GLY A 549 33.29 19.33 15.42
C GLY A 549 34.09 18.03 15.31
N ALA A 550 34.37 17.54 14.10
CA ALA A 550 35.11 16.30 13.86
C ALA A 550 36.04 16.41 12.64
N ALA A 551 36.88 15.39 12.42
CA ALA A 551 37.85 15.34 11.32
C ALA A 551 37.16 14.93 10.01
N LEU A 552 36.37 15.85 9.45
CA LEU A 552 35.49 15.63 8.31
C LEU A 552 35.87 16.52 7.12
N SER A 553 35.58 16.05 5.92
CA SER A 553 35.83 16.78 4.67
C SER A 553 34.69 16.57 3.67
N ALA A 554 34.50 17.54 2.77
CA ALA A 554 33.57 17.40 1.67
C ALA A 554 34.08 16.34 0.68
N ALA A 555 33.20 15.47 0.23
CA ALA A 555 33.49 14.37 -0.68
C ALA A 555 32.32 14.10 -1.63
N VAL A 556 32.52 13.19 -2.56
CA VAL A 556 31.49 12.67 -3.46
C VAL A 556 31.54 11.15 -3.44
N GLU A 557 30.42 10.50 -3.13
CA GLU A 557 30.27 9.04 -3.19
C GLU A 557 29.09 8.73 -4.13
N ASN A 558 29.33 7.90 -5.14
CA ASN A 558 28.32 7.51 -6.13
C ASN A 558 27.58 8.71 -6.78
N GLY A 559 28.30 9.80 -7.05
CA GLY A 559 27.74 11.01 -7.65
C GLY A 559 26.91 11.88 -6.71
N ARG A 560 26.91 11.59 -5.40
CA ARG A 560 26.20 12.39 -4.38
C ARG A 560 27.19 13.23 -3.58
N PRO A 561 26.94 14.54 -3.40
CA PRO A 561 27.75 15.36 -2.51
C PRO A 561 27.52 14.91 -1.06
N LEU A 562 28.60 14.82 -0.29
CA LEU A 562 28.52 14.48 1.13
C LEU A 562 29.65 15.14 1.92
N VAL A 563 29.53 15.07 3.24
CA VAL A 563 30.63 15.33 4.17
C VAL A 563 30.93 14.03 4.91
N ALA A 564 32.18 13.60 4.93
CA ALA A 564 32.58 12.38 5.62
C ALA A 564 33.94 12.48 6.29
N GLY A 565 34.14 11.62 7.28
CA GLY A 565 35.41 11.50 7.97
C GLY A 565 35.27 10.83 9.33
N TRP A 566 36.30 10.98 10.15
CA TRP A 566 36.40 10.35 11.45
C TRP A 566 35.83 11.24 12.55
N MET A 567 35.00 10.64 13.39
CA MET A 567 34.55 11.20 14.67
C MET A 567 35.00 10.27 15.80
N GLN A 568 35.43 10.85 16.90
CA GLN A 568 35.81 10.11 18.11
C GLN A 568 35.09 10.70 19.32
N LEU A 569 34.57 9.85 20.19
CA LEU A 569 33.81 10.28 21.36
C LEU A 569 34.11 9.37 22.56
N ASN A 570 34.49 9.97 23.69
CA ASN A 570 34.66 9.23 24.95
C ASN A 570 33.33 9.13 25.72
N TYR A 571 33.28 8.21 26.68
CA TYR A 571 32.20 8.13 27.67
C TYR A 571 32.00 9.45 28.40
N GLY A 572 30.73 9.75 28.69
CA GLY A 572 30.33 10.95 29.42
C GLY A 572 30.53 12.26 28.67
N GLN A 573 31.21 12.25 27.53
CA GLN A 573 31.42 13.43 26.69
C GLN A 573 30.31 13.57 25.67
N SER A 574 30.13 14.80 25.18
CA SER A 574 29.28 15.10 24.04
C SER A 574 30.09 15.80 22.96
N ILE A 575 29.70 15.61 21.71
CA ILE A 575 30.31 16.28 20.56
C ILE A 575 29.23 16.73 19.59
N ASP A 576 29.40 17.94 19.06
CA ASP A 576 28.52 18.52 18.05
C ASP A 576 29.25 18.53 16.71
N VAL A 577 28.75 17.76 15.75
CA VAL A 577 29.19 17.82 14.36
C VAL A 577 28.36 18.86 13.62
N VAL A 578 29.01 19.86 13.03
CA VAL A 578 28.34 20.96 12.33
C VAL A 578 28.68 20.88 10.85
N VAL A 579 27.64 20.91 10.00
CA VAL A 579 27.76 21.01 8.54
C VAL A 579 26.94 22.19 8.05
N ARG A 580 27.61 23.17 7.44
CA ARG A 580 26.96 24.28 6.74
C ARG A 580 27.11 24.12 5.26
N TYR A 581 26.00 24.23 4.55
CA TYR A 581 25.96 24.06 3.11
C TYR A 581 24.88 24.95 2.50
N ARG A 582 25.09 25.34 1.24
CA ARG A 582 24.12 26.09 0.45
C ARG A 582 23.60 25.21 -0.66
N THR A 583 22.30 25.30 -0.93
CA THR A 583 21.65 24.65 -2.06
C THR A 583 21.23 25.69 -3.10
N SER A 584 21.44 25.36 -4.37
CA SER A 584 20.97 26.12 -5.53
C SER A 584 20.07 25.19 -6.36
N GLY A 585 18.76 25.18 -6.10
CA GLY A 585 17.80 24.19 -6.62
C GLY A 585 16.36 24.43 -6.17
N PRO A 586 15.33 23.75 -6.73
CA PRO A 586 14.04 24.31 -7.14
C PRO A 586 13.03 24.47 -5.98
N HIS A 587 13.37 25.25 -4.97
CA HIS A 587 12.36 25.75 -4.04
C HIS A 587 11.51 26.76 -4.79
N ALA A 588 10.26 26.40 -5.10
CA ALA A 588 9.29 27.38 -5.55
C ALA A 588 9.27 28.54 -4.54
N PRO A 589 9.23 29.81 -4.97
CA PRO A 589 9.20 30.94 -4.04
C PRO A 589 8.13 30.74 -2.96
N GLY A 590 8.54 30.80 -1.68
CA GLY A 590 7.63 30.56 -0.56
C GLY A 590 7.39 29.09 -0.21
N ARG A 591 8.18 28.13 -0.74
CA ARG A 591 8.04 26.70 -0.45
C ARG A 591 9.38 25.98 -0.33
N ILE A 592 9.60 25.32 0.80
CA ILE A 592 10.79 24.47 1.05
C ILE A 592 10.34 23.03 1.30
N THR A 593 11.07 22.09 0.71
CA THR A 593 10.87 20.65 0.92
C THR A 593 12.19 20.00 1.31
N ILE A 594 12.16 19.14 2.32
CA ILE A 594 13.30 18.31 2.72
C ILE A 594 12.84 16.87 2.85
N ASP A 595 13.45 16.00 2.07
CA ASP A 595 13.34 14.56 2.25
C ASP A 595 14.53 14.07 3.09
N TRP A 596 14.26 13.59 4.30
CA TRP A 596 15.26 13.04 5.20
C TRP A 596 15.13 11.52 5.27
N GLN A 597 16.16 10.82 4.79
CA GLN A 597 16.20 9.37 4.79
C GLN A 597 16.81 8.84 6.10
N LYS A 598 16.12 7.90 6.75
CA LYS A 598 16.53 7.26 8.00
C LYS A 598 17.72 6.31 7.78
N GLN A 599 18.61 6.22 8.77
CA GLN A 599 19.57 5.13 8.91
C GLN A 599 18.93 3.92 9.60
N ALA A 600 19.06 2.74 8.99
CA ALA A 600 18.64 1.48 9.60
C ALA A 600 19.45 1.17 10.88
N GLY A 601 18.86 0.45 11.83
CA GLY A 601 19.49 0.15 13.13
C GLY A 601 19.36 1.25 14.19
N ARG A 602 18.82 2.42 13.82
CA ARG A 602 18.45 3.48 14.77
C ARG A 602 16.95 3.43 15.05
N SER A 603 16.51 3.72 16.27
CA SER A 603 15.09 3.65 16.64
C SER A 603 14.30 4.89 16.19
N ALA A 604 14.60 6.07 16.73
CA ALA A 604 13.87 7.32 16.46
C ALA A 604 14.68 8.55 16.88
N ASP A 605 15.77 8.86 16.16
CA ASP A 605 16.60 10.02 16.50
C ASP A 605 15.77 11.32 16.39
N PRO A 606 15.70 12.15 17.45
CA PRO A 606 14.93 13.39 17.40
C PRO A 606 15.46 14.36 16.34
N ILE A 607 14.54 15.06 15.66
CA ILE A 607 14.87 16.14 14.73
C ILE A 607 14.12 17.42 15.13
N ALA A 608 14.85 18.53 15.21
CA ALA A 608 14.29 19.88 15.26
C ALA A 608 14.70 20.64 14.00
N VAL A 609 13.74 21.32 13.37
CA VAL A 609 13.96 22.08 12.15
C VAL A 609 13.47 23.50 12.34
N HIS A 610 14.36 24.46 12.13
CA HIS A 610 14.13 25.88 12.35
C HIS A 610 14.23 26.64 11.03
N LEU A 611 13.17 27.36 10.67
CA LEU A 611 13.12 28.20 9.48
C LEU A 611 13.38 29.67 9.86
N GLN A 612 14.54 30.18 9.43
CA GLN A 612 14.93 31.59 9.58
C GLN A 612 14.46 32.38 8.37
N LEU A 613 13.31 32.99 8.51
CA LEU A 613 12.65 33.73 7.43
C LEU A 613 13.08 35.20 7.36
N PRO A 614 13.14 35.81 6.16
CA PRO A 614 13.33 37.25 6.00
C PRO A 614 12.27 38.07 6.74
N ALA A 615 12.65 39.27 7.19
CA ALA A 615 11.73 40.18 7.87
C ALA A 615 10.44 40.42 7.05
N GLY A 616 9.29 40.44 7.74
CA GLY A 616 7.97 40.61 7.11
C GLY A 616 7.40 39.34 6.47
N THR A 617 8.06 38.19 6.62
CA THR A 617 7.51 36.88 6.18
C THR A 617 7.24 35.96 7.37
N ARG A 618 6.27 35.05 7.21
CA ARG A 618 5.87 34.06 8.21
C ARG A 618 5.61 32.70 7.57
N VAL A 619 5.68 31.64 8.38
CA VAL A 619 5.21 30.30 7.99
C VAL A 619 3.69 30.32 7.89
N LEU A 620 3.17 29.83 6.77
CA LEU A 620 1.76 29.67 6.46
C LEU A 620 1.30 28.22 6.68
N ASP A 621 2.14 27.25 6.31
CA ASP A 621 1.88 25.82 6.48
C ASP A 621 3.20 25.09 6.78
N ALA A 622 3.13 24.09 7.65
CA ALA A 622 4.25 23.21 7.96
C ALA A 622 3.73 21.78 8.08
N ARG A 623 4.36 20.84 7.37
CA ARG A 623 3.92 19.45 7.34
C ARG A 623 5.07 18.46 7.51
N VAL A 624 4.76 17.36 8.18
CA VAL A 624 5.59 16.15 8.27
C VAL A 624 4.82 14.99 7.66
N ASN A 625 5.38 14.37 6.62
CA ASN A 625 4.75 13.26 5.90
C ASN A 625 3.29 13.60 5.49
N GLY A 626 3.07 14.84 5.06
CA GLY A 626 1.76 15.36 4.63
C GLY A 626 0.79 15.78 5.75
N ARG A 627 1.12 15.52 7.02
CA ARG A 627 0.32 15.94 8.19
C ARG A 627 0.76 17.31 8.67
N ALA A 628 -0.20 18.21 8.91
CA ALA A 628 0.09 19.54 9.45
C ALA A 628 0.58 19.45 10.90
N VAL A 629 1.62 20.21 11.24
CA VAL A 629 2.27 20.18 12.57
C VAL A 629 2.20 21.51 13.33
N GLY A 630 1.37 22.45 12.86
CA GLY A 630 1.13 23.74 13.51
C GLY A 630 1.73 24.93 12.75
N HIS A 631 1.48 26.15 13.23
CA HIS A 631 1.97 27.40 12.65
C HIS A 631 3.09 27.96 13.52
N GLY A 632 4.33 27.85 13.05
CA GLY A 632 5.53 28.34 13.73
C GLY A 632 6.76 28.05 12.88
N GLY A 633 7.80 28.87 13.00
CA GLY A 633 9.08 28.64 12.31
C GLY A 633 9.86 27.42 12.82
N GLU A 634 9.29 26.61 13.71
CA GLU A 634 9.92 25.44 14.31
C GLU A 634 9.06 24.20 14.08
N LEU A 635 9.72 23.10 13.72
CA LEU A 635 9.13 21.79 13.51
C LEU A 635 9.91 20.75 14.32
N GLN A 636 9.20 19.97 15.13
CA GLN A 636 9.77 18.86 15.89
C GLN A 636 9.23 17.52 15.37
N SER A 637 10.11 16.54 15.21
CA SER A 637 9.78 15.16 14.83
C SER A 637 10.92 14.21 15.27
N ASP A 638 11.01 13.04 14.63
CA ASP A 638 12.07 12.07 14.81
C ASP A 638 12.35 11.33 13.49
N LEU A 639 13.41 10.53 13.42
CA LEU A 639 13.72 9.62 12.32
C LEU A 639 13.31 8.18 12.63
N ALA A 640 12.10 7.95 13.17
CA ALA A 640 11.56 6.60 13.32
C ALA A 640 11.32 5.90 11.97
N VAL A 641 10.90 6.68 10.97
CA VAL A 641 10.84 6.29 9.55
C VAL A 641 11.37 7.47 8.72
N ASP A 642 11.49 7.33 7.39
CA ASP A 642 11.85 8.46 6.52
C ASP A 642 10.88 9.66 6.72
N ARG A 643 11.38 10.89 6.56
CA ARG A 643 10.61 12.13 6.77
C ARG A 643 10.59 12.97 5.51
N ALA A 644 9.40 13.38 5.08
CA ALA A 644 9.18 14.42 4.08
C ALA A 644 8.65 15.67 4.79
N LEU A 645 9.48 16.69 4.87
CA LEU A 645 9.18 17.96 5.51
C LEU A 645 8.78 18.99 4.45
N LEU A 646 7.72 19.73 4.71
CA LEU A 646 7.25 20.82 3.85
C LEU A 646 7.02 22.06 4.68
N PHE A 647 7.59 23.18 4.24
CA PHE A 647 7.28 24.52 4.74
C PHE A 647 6.73 25.37 3.61
N VAL A 648 5.63 26.07 3.86
CA VAL A 648 5.09 27.13 3.01
C VAL A 648 5.20 28.43 3.80
N TYR A 649 5.78 29.46 3.21
CA TYR A 649 5.98 30.77 3.83
C TYR A 649 5.64 31.90 2.86
N GLY A 650 5.25 33.05 3.42
CA GLY A 650 4.84 34.21 2.63
C GLY A 650 4.79 35.48 3.46
N ARG A 651 4.41 36.60 2.85
CA ARG A 651 4.28 37.89 3.57
C ARG A 651 3.25 37.78 4.69
N ALA A 652 3.57 38.39 5.82
CA ALA A 652 2.57 38.65 6.85
C ALA A 652 1.55 39.64 6.26
N SER A 653 0.29 39.20 6.20
CA SER A 653 -0.87 39.99 5.75
C SER A 653 -1.24 41.05 6.76
#